data_AF-A0A7S4EEW3-F1
#
_entry.id   AF-A0A7S4EEW3-F1
#
_cell.length_a   1.000
_cell.length_b   1.000
_cell.length_c   1.000
_cell.angle_alpha   90.00
_cell.angle_beta   90.00
_cell.angle_gamma   90.00
#
_symmetry.space_group_name_H-M   'P 1'
#
loop_
_entity.id
_entity.type
_entity.pdbx_description
1 polymer ?
#
loop_
_entity_poly.entity_id
_entity_poly.type
_entity_poly.pdbx_seq_one_letter_code
_entity_poly.pdbx_strand_id
1 'polypeptide(L)'
;MGASASREKFRESVSALIEVDVSADDADFWDELWKIPNSGEEVFELIPPSAARKLRDERFANLATLFTQATAQLCQIVETPYNIYFDQALNCVRVLTRILPFLLEKGDLGDADERVEQLCWGTNGDGLNDDEKIGLMIGTAKSSESGKTSRNIDGNHTSISRNTTNVTTDDEQEPLALLVVHAAMHMLFLPQFTCDFYENKIDTDKHHGFRRSETKEDKELRGAVPSLQNAKSVEAGVSLVPRPSSIVWASGSGIKAEQLNGGYDASSTRKYDKNRIEVLRLLLSTCCDPLFSPADEYNPIASRWLAVATAADAPNSVCLFYSLLNTVLTFDPANVGFSDSHIKLVELSAQVLAVLLDCGLPGNPEPVLDMKGEPVTEFETASRGGFNVFRSLMARIDSAADMDFIFDGFARLLKNVYEPQSSYLPNSSTKLECFQELLVLLWKFLEENPLFMNHVLTKCDINELVVPICFLMYKSRRDPAQIGLVHICTFCLLKLSGERSFGVALNKPFTKKLPTDLPLFSGGHHDLLTITLHKLVVNGAYKLVPLYSCFLTIICNVSPYWRSMSLVAAVKLVNLFELFSSPKFLYSGEHAHRHLALLLEVFNNVIQYQYHGNTHLVYALIRRKDSFGRLASLTLKKAQEQCHKAFGEQSRSEYDADLARRVERMDPKGLPNTGAMMGGDDMGGKFVPTEEWLTELKNSLPLETVTRLLQHLVPVVDEIVAKRQGAVDEQEILEVLRDIVMVGLLPVPHAIVIRKYQPNQYTALWFTAFMWGVIFLRNQSLPMFDGQCIELFQVSVQEED
;
A
#
# COMPACT_ATOMS: atom_id res chain seq x y z
N MET A 1 -32.18 33.32 6.66
CA MET A 1 -33.45 32.57 6.81
C MET A 1 -33.64 31.46 5.77
N GLY A 2 -32.98 31.48 4.60
CA GLY A 2 -33.18 30.44 3.55
C GLY A 2 -32.49 29.08 3.75
N ALA A 3 -31.30 29.04 4.38
CA ALA A 3 -30.56 27.77 4.57
C ALA A 3 -31.29 26.78 5.49
N SER A 4 -31.89 27.25 6.57
CA SER A 4 -32.64 26.39 7.51
C SER A 4 -33.91 25.80 6.89
N ALA A 5 -34.58 26.53 5.98
CA ALA A 5 -35.79 26.05 5.32
C ALA A 5 -35.47 25.03 4.21
N SER A 6 -34.36 25.22 3.50
CA SER A 6 -33.90 24.30 2.46
C SER A 6 -33.48 22.96 3.10
N ARG A 7 -32.72 23.03 4.20
CA ARG A 7 -32.31 21.86 4.97
C ARG A 7 -33.50 21.03 5.48
N GLU A 8 -34.57 21.69 5.92
CA GLU A 8 -35.79 20.99 6.37
C GLU A 8 -36.51 20.29 5.23
N LYS A 9 -36.61 20.92 4.05
CA LYS A 9 -37.18 20.30 2.85
C LYS A 9 -36.43 19.06 2.39
N PHE A 10 -35.09 19.05 2.46
CA PHE A 10 -34.32 17.83 2.18
C PHE A 10 -34.59 16.75 3.22
N ARG A 11 -34.71 17.11 4.51
CA ARG A 11 -35.11 16.17 5.56
C ARG A 11 -36.49 15.57 5.29
N GLU A 12 -37.46 16.39 4.87
CA GLU A 12 -38.79 15.92 4.47
C GLU A 12 -38.69 14.93 3.30
N SER A 13 -37.86 15.23 2.29
CA SER A 13 -37.63 14.34 1.14
C SER A 13 -37.01 13.00 1.56
N VAL A 14 -36.00 13.03 2.45
CA VAL A 14 -35.40 11.80 3.00
C VAL A 14 -36.41 11.02 3.86
N SER A 15 -37.24 11.72 4.65
CA SER A 15 -38.29 11.11 5.47
C SER A 15 -39.34 10.43 4.59
N ALA A 16 -39.71 11.06 3.47
CA ALA A 16 -40.62 10.47 2.50
C ALA A 16 -40.07 9.17 1.92
N LEU A 17 -38.77 9.11 1.56
CA LEU A 17 -38.14 7.88 1.07
C LEU A 17 -38.24 6.72 2.08
N ILE A 18 -38.24 7.00 3.39
CA ILE A 18 -38.27 5.98 4.45
C ILE A 18 -39.68 5.69 5.02
N GLU A 19 -40.70 6.47 4.67
CA GLU A 19 -42.06 6.37 5.23
C GLU A 19 -43.14 6.07 4.19
N VAL A 20 -43.00 6.55 2.95
CA VAL A 20 -44.04 6.46 1.91
C VAL A 20 -43.48 5.94 0.59
N ASP A 21 -44.33 5.31 -0.22
CA ASP A 21 -43.95 4.85 -1.57
C ASP A 21 -43.74 6.08 -2.47
N VAL A 22 -42.55 6.19 -3.04
CA VAL A 22 -42.18 7.31 -3.90
C VAL A 22 -42.13 6.83 -5.34
N SER A 23 -42.92 7.44 -6.21
CA SER A 23 -42.96 7.08 -7.63
C SER A 23 -41.69 7.53 -8.35
N ALA A 24 -41.21 6.71 -9.28
CA ALA A 24 -40.13 7.10 -10.20
C ALA A 24 -40.51 8.31 -11.07
N ASP A 25 -41.82 8.52 -11.33
CA ASP A 25 -42.34 9.59 -12.18
C ASP A 25 -42.59 10.92 -11.43
N ASP A 26 -42.36 10.95 -10.11
CA ASP A 26 -42.54 12.17 -9.31
C ASP A 26 -41.39 13.16 -9.53
N ALA A 27 -41.42 13.85 -10.67
CA ALA A 27 -40.37 14.77 -11.08
C ALA A 27 -40.13 15.90 -10.07
N ASP A 28 -41.19 16.39 -9.41
CA ASP A 28 -41.09 17.46 -8.41
C ASP A 28 -40.32 16.98 -7.18
N PHE A 29 -40.61 15.76 -6.72
CA PHE A 29 -39.87 15.12 -5.62
C PHE A 29 -38.38 14.95 -5.95
N TRP A 30 -38.06 14.34 -7.11
CA TRP A 30 -36.68 14.06 -7.49
C TRP A 30 -35.87 15.35 -7.73
N ASP A 31 -36.48 16.36 -8.35
CA ASP A 31 -35.86 17.67 -8.50
C ASP A 31 -35.55 18.32 -7.15
N GLU A 32 -36.46 18.22 -6.19
CA GLU A 32 -36.24 18.75 -4.84
C GLU A 32 -35.09 18.02 -4.13
N LEU A 33 -35.05 16.68 -4.22
CA LEU A 33 -34.00 15.86 -3.64
C LEU A 33 -32.61 16.20 -4.19
N TRP A 34 -32.49 16.48 -5.49
CA TRP A 34 -31.20 16.74 -6.16
C TRP A 34 -30.75 18.20 -6.12
N LYS A 35 -31.67 19.17 -6.01
CA LYS A 35 -31.32 20.61 -6.04
C LYS A 35 -31.02 21.21 -4.66
N ILE A 36 -31.53 20.61 -3.59
CA ILE A 36 -31.48 21.23 -2.26
C ILE A 36 -30.13 21.08 -1.51
N PRO A 37 -29.48 19.90 -1.47
CA PRO A 37 -28.28 19.72 -0.67
C PRO A 37 -27.15 20.64 -1.13
N ASN A 38 -26.42 21.23 -0.19
CA ASN A 38 -25.35 22.18 -0.48
C ASN A 38 -23.95 21.58 -0.25
N SER A 39 -23.84 20.51 0.52
CA SER A 39 -22.57 19.83 0.80
C SER A 39 -22.73 18.34 1.12
N GLY A 40 -21.63 17.58 1.04
CA GLY A 40 -21.62 16.18 1.46
C GLY A 40 -21.91 15.99 2.95
N GLU A 41 -21.47 16.92 3.81
CA GLU A 41 -21.77 16.90 5.24
C GLU A 41 -23.28 16.97 5.51
N GLU A 42 -24.00 17.81 4.77
CA GLU A 42 -25.46 17.93 4.88
C GLU A 42 -26.15 16.61 4.50
N VAL A 43 -25.70 15.96 3.42
CA VAL A 43 -26.23 14.65 2.99
C VAL A 43 -25.98 13.57 4.04
N PHE A 44 -24.77 13.49 4.60
CA PHE A 44 -24.41 12.47 5.60
C PHE A 44 -25.14 12.67 6.93
N GLU A 45 -25.38 13.93 7.32
CA GLU A 45 -26.14 14.27 8.53
C GLU A 45 -27.63 13.94 8.38
N LEU A 46 -28.20 14.18 7.20
CA LEU A 46 -29.64 14.02 6.95
C LEU A 46 -30.03 12.62 6.50
N ILE A 47 -29.08 11.83 5.99
CA ILE A 47 -29.22 10.39 5.74
C ILE A 47 -28.37 9.63 6.79
N PRO A 48 -28.85 9.48 8.05
CA PRO A 48 -28.12 8.73 9.07
C PRO A 48 -28.02 7.23 8.72
N PRO A 49 -27.10 6.45 9.34
CA PRO A 49 -26.93 5.04 9.05
C PRO A 49 -28.24 4.23 9.19
N SER A 50 -29.06 4.59 10.19
CA SER A 50 -30.37 3.98 10.41
C SER A 50 -31.35 4.22 9.26
N ALA A 51 -31.35 5.40 8.64
CA ALA A 51 -32.18 5.70 7.48
C ALA A 51 -31.73 4.92 6.25
N ALA A 52 -30.42 4.85 6.00
CA ALA A 52 -29.86 4.07 4.90
C ALA A 52 -30.18 2.58 5.02
N ARG A 53 -30.06 2.00 6.22
CA ARG A 53 -30.46 0.60 6.48
C ARG A 53 -31.96 0.40 6.38
N LYS A 54 -32.78 1.34 6.85
CA LYS A 54 -34.23 1.28 6.66
C LYS A 54 -34.62 1.28 5.17
N LEU A 55 -33.92 2.07 4.34
CA LEU A 55 -34.10 2.03 2.89
C LEU A 55 -33.78 0.64 2.31
N ARG A 56 -32.65 0.04 2.71
CA ARG A 56 -32.25 -1.29 2.26
C ARG A 56 -33.18 -2.41 2.74
N ASP A 57 -33.53 -2.39 4.01
CA ASP A 57 -34.17 -3.53 4.68
C ASP A 57 -35.69 -3.48 4.57
N GLU A 58 -36.29 -2.29 4.71
CA GLU A 58 -37.75 -2.12 4.78
C GLU A 58 -38.34 -1.47 3.51
N ARG A 59 -37.58 -0.64 2.79
CA ARG A 59 -38.07 0.20 1.68
C ARG A 59 -37.27 0.00 0.39
N PHE A 60 -36.94 -1.26 0.06
CA PHE A 60 -36.01 -1.59 -1.02
C PHE A 60 -36.44 -1.06 -2.40
N ALA A 61 -37.74 -1.00 -2.71
CA ALA A 61 -38.23 -0.42 -3.97
C ALA A 61 -37.88 1.08 -4.11
N ASN A 62 -38.02 1.85 -3.03
CA ASN A 62 -37.60 3.25 -3.00
C ASN A 62 -36.07 3.37 -3.14
N LEU A 63 -35.30 2.46 -2.53
CA LEU A 63 -33.84 2.41 -2.68
C LEU A 63 -33.43 2.10 -4.12
N ALA A 64 -34.05 1.11 -4.75
CA ALA A 64 -33.82 0.74 -6.14
C ALA A 64 -34.12 1.91 -7.08
N THR A 65 -35.25 2.61 -6.86
CA THR A 65 -35.60 3.81 -7.61
C THR A 65 -34.59 4.94 -7.39
N LEU A 66 -34.22 5.22 -6.13
CA LEU A 66 -33.21 6.22 -5.76
C LEU A 66 -31.87 5.96 -6.46
N PHE A 67 -31.40 4.71 -6.42
CA PHE A 67 -30.14 4.29 -7.03
C PHE A 67 -30.19 4.40 -8.56
N THR A 68 -31.29 3.96 -9.17
CA THR A 68 -31.51 4.02 -10.63
C THR A 68 -31.58 5.47 -11.11
N GLN A 69 -32.38 6.32 -10.46
CA GLN A 69 -32.51 7.74 -10.81
C GLN A 69 -31.19 8.49 -10.67
N ALA A 70 -30.47 8.28 -9.56
CA ALA A 70 -29.15 8.89 -9.37
C ALA A 70 -28.16 8.42 -10.46
N THR A 71 -28.14 7.13 -10.79
CA THR A 71 -27.29 6.57 -11.85
C THR A 71 -27.63 7.16 -13.22
N ALA A 72 -28.92 7.27 -13.55
CA ALA A 72 -29.38 7.87 -14.81
C ALA A 72 -28.95 9.35 -14.91
N GLN A 73 -29.07 10.12 -13.83
CA GLN A 73 -28.58 11.51 -13.77
C GLN A 73 -27.06 11.60 -13.98
N LEU A 74 -26.27 10.68 -13.40
CA LEU A 74 -24.82 10.63 -13.64
C LEU A 74 -24.49 10.29 -15.09
N CYS A 75 -25.22 9.37 -15.72
CA CYS A 75 -25.03 9.03 -17.13
C CYS A 75 -25.41 10.23 -18.03
N GLN A 76 -26.55 10.86 -17.75
CA GLN A 76 -27.04 12.01 -18.51
C GLN A 76 -26.05 13.19 -18.48
N ILE A 77 -25.43 13.49 -17.34
CA ILE A 77 -24.46 14.59 -17.26
C ILE A 77 -23.15 14.27 -17.98
N VAL A 78 -22.77 12.99 -18.05
CA VAL A 78 -21.60 12.53 -18.79
C VAL A 78 -21.83 12.64 -20.29
N GLU A 79 -23.01 12.24 -20.77
CA GLU A 79 -23.39 12.34 -22.18
C GLU A 79 -23.63 13.78 -22.62
N THR A 80 -24.30 14.58 -21.77
CA THR A 80 -24.70 15.96 -22.05
C THR A 80 -24.32 16.91 -20.91
N PRO A 81 -23.05 17.36 -20.84
CA PRO A 81 -22.53 18.16 -19.74
C PRO A 81 -23.01 19.62 -19.80
N TYR A 82 -24.24 19.86 -19.35
CA TYR A 82 -24.74 21.21 -19.16
C TYR A 82 -24.45 21.70 -17.74
N ASN A 83 -23.72 22.82 -17.63
CA ASN A 83 -23.29 23.38 -16.35
C ASN A 83 -24.43 23.62 -15.34
N ILE A 84 -25.65 23.88 -15.81
CA ILE A 84 -26.83 24.10 -14.96
C ILE A 84 -27.22 22.88 -14.13
N TYR A 85 -26.76 21.68 -14.52
CA TYR A 85 -27.06 20.41 -13.86
C TYR A 85 -25.87 19.87 -13.04
N PHE A 86 -24.72 20.56 -13.01
CA PHE A 86 -23.55 20.08 -12.27
C PHE A 86 -23.78 19.95 -10.76
N ASP A 87 -24.50 20.89 -10.15
CA ASP A 87 -24.80 20.81 -8.72
C ASP A 87 -25.73 19.62 -8.40
N GLN A 88 -26.69 19.32 -9.30
CA GLN A 88 -27.59 18.18 -9.17
C GLN A 88 -26.83 16.85 -9.32
N ALA A 89 -25.97 16.75 -10.34
CA ALA A 89 -25.10 15.58 -10.51
C ALA A 89 -24.17 15.39 -9.30
N LEU A 90 -23.60 16.47 -8.76
CA LEU A 90 -22.75 16.42 -7.56
C LEU A 90 -23.54 15.95 -6.33
N ASN A 91 -24.82 16.31 -6.21
CA ASN A 91 -25.69 15.81 -5.15
C ASN A 91 -26.05 14.33 -5.34
N CYS A 92 -26.25 13.87 -6.57
CA CYS A 92 -26.38 12.44 -6.88
C CYS A 92 -25.11 11.68 -6.44
N VAL A 93 -23.92 12.21 -6.75
CA VAL A 93 -22.64 11.65 -6.30
C VAL A 93 -22.58 11.54 -4.77
N ARG A 94 -22.98 12.59 -4.04
CA ARG A 94 -22.97 12.61 -2.56
C ARG A 94 -23.95 11.60 -1.96
N VAL A 95 -25.16 11.50 -2.51
CA VAL A 95 -26.18 10.55 -2.05
C VAL A 95 -25.76 9.12 -2.34
N LEU A 96 -25.23 8.82 -3.52
CA LEU A 96 -24.69 7.49 -3.84
C LEU A 96 -23.50 7.13 -2.95
N THR A 97 -22.56 8.06 -2.72
CA THR A 97 -21.45 7.88 -1.78
C THR A 97 -21.95 7.49 -0.40
N ARG A 98 -23.08 8.06 0.03
CA ARG A 98 -23.68 7.77 1.33
C ARG A 98 -24.38 6.41 1.37
N ILE A 99 -25.11 6.05 0.33
CA ILE A 99 -25.99 4.87 0.32
C ILE A 99 -25.25 3.58 -0.02
N LEU A 100 -24.27 3.64 -0.93
CA LEU A 100 -23.64 2.46 -1.52
C LEU A 100 -22.93 1.55 -0.49
N PRO A 101 -22.18 2.07 0.51
CA PRO A 101 -21.62 1.20 1.55
C PRO A 101 -22.68 0.40 2.31
N PHE A 102 -23.84 1.00 2.62
CA PHE A 102 -24.95 0.29 3.29
C PHE A 102 -25.63 -0.73 2.38
N LEU A 103 -25.70 -0.45 1.07
CA LEU A 103 -26.19 -1.39 0.07
C LEU A 103 -25.34 -2.67 0.06
N LEU A 104 -24.02 -2.55 0.27
CA LEU A 104 -23.07 -3.66 0.23
C LEU A 104 -22.83 -4.38 1.58
N GLU A 105 -23.34 -3.86 2.70
CA GLU A 105 -23.15 -4.43 4.05
C GLU A 105 -23.63 -5.87 4.24
N LYS A 106 -24.62 -6.35 3.46
CA LYS A 106 -25.15 -7.72 3.58
C LYS A 106 -24.43 -8.65 2.61
N GLY A 107 -23.33 -9.22 3.05
CA GLY A 107 -22.42 -10.02 2.22
C GLY A 107 -21.77 -11.19 2.94
N ASP A 108 -22.53 -11.97 3.71
CA ASP A 108 -22.05 -13.29 4.16
C ASP A 108 -21.96 -14.21 2.94
N LEU A 109 -20.73 -14.66 2.64
CA LEU A 109 -20.38 -15.87 1.89
C LEU A 109 -21.52 -16.55 1.11
N GLY A 110 -21.78 -16.07 -0.11
CA GLY A 110 -22.54 -16.81 -1.11
C GLY A 110 -24.06 -16.66 -1.09
N ASP A 111 -24.64 -15.93 -0.14
CA ASP A 111 -26.03 -15.45 -0.21
C ASP A 111 -26.02 -13.91 -0.32
N ALA A 112 -25.40 -13.37 -1.38
CA ALA A 112 -25.59 -11.96 -1.74
C ALA A 112 -27.10 -11.69 -1.75
N ASP A 113 -27.58 -10.65 -1.05
CA ASP A 113 -29.02 -10.32 -1.06
C ASP A 113 -29.46 -10.28 -2.53
N GLU A 114 -30.28 -11.26 -2.95
CA GLU A 114 -30.60 -11.48 -4.36
C GLU A 114 -31.18 -10.20 -4.98
N ARG A 115 -31.82 -9.36 -4.17
CA ARG A 115 -32.36 -8.07 -4.60
C ARG A 115 -31.24 -7.06 -4.89
N VAL A 116 -30.18 -7.02 -4.10
CA VAL A 116 -29.00 -6.16 -4.33
C VAL A 116 -28.23 -6.66 -5.54
N GLU A 117 -28.03 -7.97 -5.65
CA GLU A 117 -27.39 -8.58 -6.81
C GLU A 117 -28.18 -8.28 -8.10
N GLN A 118 -29.51 -8.43 -8.07
CA GLN A 118 -30.38 -8.08 -9.19
C GLN A 118 -30.34 -6.58 -9.51
N LEU A 119 -30.37 -5.69 -8.51
CA LEU A 119 -30.31 -4.24 -8.71
C LEU A 119 -28.99 -3.80 -9.34
N CYS A 120 -27.88 -4.30 -8.81
CA CYS A 120 -26.54 -3.87 -9.22
C CYS A 120 -26.11 -4.52 -10.54
N TRP A 121 -26.42 -5.80 -10.71
CA TRP A 121 -25.82 -6.66 -11.72
C TRP A 121 -26.81 -7.34 -12.67
N GLY A 122 -28.12 -7.24 -12.41
CA GLY A 122 -29.15 -7.78 -13.29
C GLY A 122 -29.18 -7.10 -14.65
N THR A 123 -29.26 -7.89 -15.72
CA THR A 123 -29.31 -7.41 -17.12
C THR A 123 -30.71 -7.52 -17.75
N ASN A 124 -31.71 -7.98 -16.98
CA ASN A 124 -33.09 -8.13 -17.41
C ASN A 124 -34.02 -7.37 -16.46
N GLY A 125 -35.04 -6.71 -16.99
CA GLY A 125 -36.18 -6.19 -16.24
C GLY A 125 -37.07 -7.28 -15.62
N ASP A 126 -36.50 -8.41 -15.20
CA ASP A 126 -37.15 -9.42 -14.39
C ASP A 126 -37.07 -8.96 -12.92
N GLY A 127 -38.00 -8.09 -12.56
CA GLY A 127 -38.16 -7.58 -11.19
C GLY A 127 -38.61 -6.13 -11.08
N LEU A 128 -38.48 -5.35 -12.17
CA LEU A 128 -38.92 -3.96 -12.23
C LEU A 128 -40.25 -3.86 -13.00
N ASN A 129 -41.24 -3.17 -12.42
CA ASN A 129 -42.53 -2.96 -13.07
C ASN A 129 -42.36 -2.09 -14.32
N ASP A 130 -43.30 -2.15 -15.26
CA ASP A 130 -43.22 -1.41 -16.54
C ASP A 130 -43.06 0.11 -16.37
N ASP A 131 -43.41 0.64 -15.19
CA ASP A 131 -43.23 2.05 -14.80
C ASP A 131 -41.76 2.42 -14.49
N GLU A 132 -40.94 1.48 -13.99
CA GLU A 132 -39.51 1.71 -13.70
C GLU A 132 -38.63 1.65 -14.96
N LYS A 133 -39.12 1.01 -16.03
CA LYS A 133 -38.47 0.98 -17.36
C LYS A 133 -38.57 2.31 -18.11
N ILE A 134 -39.55 3.15 -17.77
CA ILE A 134 -39.80 4.42 -18.48
C ILE A 134 -38.72 5.47 -18.14
N GLY A 135 -38.19 5.46 -16.91
CA GLY A 135 -37.11 6.35 -16.49
C GLY A 135 -35.78 6.16 -17.23
N LEU A 136 -35.57 4.97 -17.82
CA LEU A 136 -34.38 4.63 -18.61
C LEU A 136 -34.49 4.97 -20.09
N MET A 137 -35.68 5.25 -20.63
CA MET A 137 -35.87 5.54 -22.05
C MET A 137 -35.61 7.01 -22.43
N ILE A 138 -35.25 7.88 -21.49
CA ILE A 138 -34.88 9.28 -21.77
C ILE A 138 -33.36 9.37 -21.99
N GLY A 139 -32.89 8.77 -23.09
CA GLY A 139 -31.48 8.83 -23.51
C GLY A 139 -31.26 8.60 -25.01
N THR A 140 -32.17 7.89 -25.69
CA THR A 140 -32.04 7.62 -27.13
C THR A 140 -32.94 8.53 -27.98
N ALA A 141 -32.69 9.84 -27.93
CA ALA A 141 -33.29 10.77 -28.88
C ALA A 141 -32.61 10.64 -30.26
N LYS A 142 -33.31 9.92 -31.15
CA LYS A 142 -33.05 9.75 -32.59
C LYS A 142 -32.63 11.06 -33.29
N SER A 143 -31.49 11.05 -33.98
CA SER A 143 -31.19 11.96 -35.07
C SER A 143 -31.70 11.38 -36.40
N SER A 144 -32.99 11.60 -36.69
CA SER A 144 -33.51 11.40 -38.03
C SER A 144 -33.40 12.70 -38.84
N GLU A 145 -32.43 12.78 -39.76
CA GLU A 145 -32.61 13.42 -41.08
C GLU A 145 -31.32 13.36 -41.91
N SER A 146 -31.32 12.61 -43.02
CA SER A 146 -30.83 13.14 -44.31
C SER A 146 -31.36 12.30 -45.48
N GLY A 147 -31.79 13.01 -46.50
CA GLY A 147 -32.65 12.54 -47.58
C GLY A 147 -32.02 11.56 -48.56
N LYS A 148 -32.94 10.83 -49.20
CA LYS A 148 -32.74 10.01 -50.40
C LYS A 148 -32.15 10.84 -51.54
N THR A 149 -31.04 10.38 -52.11
CA THR A 149 -30.78 10.50 -53.55
C THR A 149 -30.06 9.25 -54.04
N SER A 150 -30.81 8.47 -54.82
CA SER A 150 -30.38 7.27 -55.53
C SER A 150 -29.48 7.63 -56.71
N ARG A 151 -28.33 6.95 -56.88
CA ARG A 151 -27.74 6.60 -58.18
C ARG A 151 -26.90 5.31 -58.06
N ASN A 152 -27.39 4.26 -58.71
CA ASN A 152 -26.60 3.11 -59.15
C ASN A 152 -25.48 3.57 -60.09
N ILE A 153 -24.31 2.92 -60.03
CA ILE A 153 -23.52 2.42 -61.16
C ILE A 153 -22.57 1.33 -60.64
N ASP A 154 -22.56 0.22 -61.36
CA ASP A 154 -21.83 -1.03 -61.15
C ASP A 154 -20.31 -0.90 -61.18
N GLY A 155 -19.60 -1.80 -60.48
CA GLY A 155 -18.13 -1.84 -60.49
C GLY A 155 -17.48 -2.92 -59.63
N ASN A 156 -17.88 -4.16 -59.86
CA ASN A 156 -17.25 -5.45 -59.50
C ASN A 156 -15.80 -5.44 -58.97
N HIS A 157 -15.57 -5.81 -57.69
CA HIS A 157 -14.37 -6.52 -57.24
C HIS A 157 -14.66 -7.37 -55.99
N THR A 158 -14.35 -8.66 -56.12
CA THR A 158 -14.55 -9.77 -55.18
C THR A 158 -13.78 -9.63 -53.86
N SER A 159 -14.48 -9.64 -52.73
CA SER A 159 -13.90 -9.90 -51.40
C SER A 159 -14.76 -10.88 -50.60
N ILE A 160 -14.05 -11.65 -49.79
CA ILE A 160 -14.45 -12.90 -49.13
C ILE A 160 -15.47 -12.64 -48.02
N SER A 161 -16.58 -13.38 -48.09
CA SER A 161 -17.72 -13.38 -47.16
C SER A 161 -17.30 -13.65 -45.71
N ARG A 162 -17.44 -12.64 -44.83
CA ARG A 162 -17.66 -12.85 -43.39
C ARG A 162 -19.17 -12.89 -43.18
N ASN A 163 -19.68 -14.01 -42.69
CA ASN A 163 -21.07 -14.18 -42.31
C ASN A 163 -21.42 -13.20 -41.17
N THR A 164 -22.12 -12.12 -41.51
CA THR A 164 -22.92 -11.35 -40.57
C THR A 164 -24.24 -12.09 -40.34
N THR A 165 -24.32 -12.83 -39.25
CA THR A 165 -25.62 -13.16 -38.66
C THR A 165 -26.20 -11.88 -38.09
N ASN A 166 -27.23 -11.35 -38.74
CA ASN A 166 -28.15 -10.37 -38.19
C ASN A 166 -28.75 -10.96 -36.90
N VAL A 167 -28.19 -10.59 -35.76
CA VAL A 167 -28.86 -10.68 -34.47
C VAL A 167 -29.56 -9.34 -34.29
N THR A 168 -30.88 -9.39 -34.20
CA THR A 168 -31.69 -8.29 -33.68
C THR A 168 -31.14 -7.92 -32.31
N THR A 169 -30.56 -6.73 -32.17
CA THR A 169 -30.16 -6.19 -30.88
C THR A 169 -31.43 -5.88 -30.10
N ASP A 170 -31.88 -6.83 -29.28
CA ASP A 170 -32.57 -6.44 -28.06
C ASP A 170 -31.58 -5.56 -27.31
N ASP A 171 -31.96 -4.31 -27.01
CA ASP A 171 -31.13 -3.36 -26.27
C ASP A 171 -30.93 -3.91 -24.85
N GLU A 172 -29.92 -4.76 -24.65
CA GLU A 172 -29.54 -5.28 -23.34
C GLU A 172 -29.08 -4.09 -22.48
N GLN A 173 -29.86 -3.79 -21.45
CA GLN A 173 -29.56 -2.71 -20.53
C GLN A 173 -28.30 -3.04 -19.71
N GLU A 174 -27.31 -2.14 -19.70
CA GLU A 174 -26.09 -2.33 -18.92
C GLU A 174 -26.40 -2.36 -17.40
N PRO A 175 -25.66 -3.16 -16.61
CA PRO A 175 -25.82 -3.19 -15.16
C PRO A 175 -25.61 -1.83 -14.50
N LEU A 176 -26.46 -1.46 -13.53
CA LEU A 176 -26.34 -0.18 -12.83
C LEU A 176 -25.00 -0.02 -12.11
N ALA A 177 -24.44 -1.10 -11.55
CA ALA A 177 -23.12 -1.06 -10.91
C ALA A 177 -22.01 -0.64 -11.90
N LEU A 178 -22.06 -1.17 -13.12
CA LEU A 178 -21.13 -0.79 -14.19
C LEU A 178 -21.29 0.68 -14.55
N LEU A 179 -22.53 1.12 -14.76
CA LEU A 179 -22.86 2.50 -15.11
C LEU A 179 -22.39 3.50 -14.05
N VAL A 180 -22.59 3.22 -12.76
CA VAL A 180 -22.13 4.11 -11.67
C VAL A 180 -20.61 4.27 -11.69
N VAL A 181 -19.86 3.16 -11.83
CA VAL A 181 -18.39 3.20 -11.85
C VAL A 181 -17.90 3.96 -13.08
N HIS A 182 -18.41 3.62 -14.27
CA HIS A 182 -18.04 4.27 -15.52
C HIS A 182 -18.40 5.76 -15.54
N ALA A 183 -19.60 6.13 -15.07
CA ALA A 183 -20.03 7.51 -14.98
C ALA A 183 -19.14 8.30 -14.00
N ALA A 184 -18.80 7.74 -12.83
CA ALA A 184 -17.86 8.37 -11.90
C ALA A 184 -16.49 8.61 -12.55
N MET A 185 -15.95 7.62 -13.27
CA MET A 185 -14.66 7.75 -13.97
C MET A 185 -14.71 8.77 -15.12
N HIS A 186 -15.83 8.89 -15.84
CA HIS A 186 -16.03 9.96 -16.82
C HIS A 186 -16.13 11.34 -16.16
N MET A 187 -16.90 11.46 -15.07
CA MET A 187 -17.10 12.70 -14.32
C MET A 187 -15.79 13.29 -13.79
N LEU A 188 -14.78 12.46 -13.49
CA LEU A 188 -13.43 12.88 -13.08
C LEU A 188 -12.66 13.67 -14.16
N PHE A 189 -13.14 13.65 -15.40
CA PHE A 189 -12.56 14.34 -16.55
C PHE A 189 -13.58 15.18 -17.34
N LEU A 190 -14.72 15.49 -16.73
CA LEU A 190 -15.78 16.26 -17.35
C LEU A 190 -15.37 17.76 -17.49
N PRO A 191 -15.46 18.34 -18.70
CA PRO A 191 -15.20 19.75 -18.95
C PRO A 191 -15.99 20.68 -18.04
N GLN A 192 -15.33 21.72 -17.52
CA GLN A 192 -15.90 22.76 -16.65
C GLN A 192 -16.44 22.26 -15.29
N PHE A 193 -16.36 20.96 -15.04
CA PHE A 193 -16.77 20.33 -13.79
C PHE A 193 -15.57 19.82 -12.99
N THR A 194 -14.67 19.06 -13.63
CA THR A 194 -13.44 18.53 -13.01
C THR A 194 -12.16 18.85 -13.78
N CYS A 195 -12.28 19.28 -15.05
CA CYS A 195 -11.17 19.66 -15.90
C CYS A 195 -11.50 20.89 -16.75
N ASP A 196 -10.49 21.64 -17.19
CA ASP A 196 -10.67 22.71 -18.16
C ASP A 196 -10.65 22.16 -19.58
N PHE A 197 -11.61 22.58 -20.41
CA PHE A 197 -11.63 22.27 -21.84
C PHE A 197 -11.60 23.58 -22.63
N TYR A 198 -10.50 23.80 -23.36
CA TYR A 198 -10.49 24.67 -24.52
C TYR A 198 -10.19 23.78 -25.71
N GLU A 199 -11.08 23.76 -26.71
CA GLU A 199 -10.75 23.28 -28.04
C GLU A 199 -9.68 24.20 -28.63
N ASN A 200 -8.44 24.04 -28.20
CA ASN A 200 -7.36 24.42 -29.08
C ASN A 200 -7.38 23.38 -30.19
N LYS A 201 -7.63 23.85 -31.42
CA LYS A 201 -7.30 23.17 -32.66
C LYS A 201 -5.83 22.79 -32.63
N ILE A 202 -5.48 21.75 -31.89
CA ILE A 202 -4.20 21.09 -32.01
C ILE A 202 -4.40 20.18 -33.21
N ASP A 203 -3.76 20.55 -34.32
CA ASP A 203 -3.69 19.78 -35.56
C ASP A 203 -3.64 18.28 -35.25
N THR A 204 -4.74 17.56 -35.51
CA THR A 204 -4.80 16.10 -35.42
C THR A 204 -3.77 15.42 -36.33
N ASP A 205 -3.20 16.17 -37.28
CA ASP A 205 -2.19 15.71 -38.24
C ASP A 205 -0.73 15.89 -37.79
N LYS A 206 -0.46 16.55 -36.64
CA LYS A 206 0.92 16.78 -36.14
C LYS A 206 1.19 16.21 -34.75
N HIS A 207 0.38 15.27 -34.27
CA HIS A 207 0.84 14.39 -33.21
C HIS A 207 1.90 13.44 -33.78
N HIS A 208 3.15 13.89 -33.81
CA HIS A 208 4.27 12.99 -33.63
C HIS A 208 3.86 12.05 -32.49
N GLY A 209 3.78 10.74 -32.77
CA GLY A 209 3.31 9.77 -31.79
C GLY A 209 4.03 9.93 -30.46
N PHE A 210 3.56 9.25 -29.43
CA PHE A 210 4.21 9.07 -28.14
C PHE A 210 5.55 8.30 -28.28
N ARG A 211 6.28 8.48 -29.39
CA ARG A 211 7.70 8.20 -29.55
C ARG A 211 8.47 9.13 -28.62
N ARG A 212 8.52 8.71 -27.37
CA ARG A 212 9.51 9.14 -26.41
C ARG A 212 10.89 9.04 -27.07
N SER A 213 11.62 10.15 -27.11
CA SER A 213 13.04 10.11 -27.48
C SER A 213 13.76 9.27 -26.44
N GLU A 214 14.07 8.04 -26.82
CA GLU A 214 14.73 7.07 -25.96
C GLU A 214 16.13 7.57 -25.58
N THR A 215 16.37 7.79 -24.28
CA THR A 215 17.69 8.23 -23.83
C THR A 215 18.64 7.04 -23.71
N LYS A 216 19.95 7.32 -23.66
CA LYS A 216 20.95 6.28 -23.37
C LYS A 216 20.71 5.62 -22.00
N GLU A 217 20.29 6.41 -21.01
CA GLU A 217 20.00 5.92 -19.66
C GLU A 217 18.78 5.00 -19.66
N ASP A 218 17.73 5.31 -20.42
CA ASP A 218 16.57 4.43 -20.56
C ASP A 218 16.95 3.07 -21.17
N LYS A 219 17.87 3.06 -22.15
CA LYS A 219 18.40 1.82 -22.75
C LYS A 219 19.21 1.00 -21.76
N GLU A 220 20.05 1.64 -20.96
CA GLU A 220 20.84 0.96 -19.92
C GLU A 220 19.92 0.38 -18.84
N LEU A 221 18.89 1.15 -18.44
CA LEU A 221 17.90 0.73 -17.45
C LEU A 221 17.12 -0.50 -17.93
N ARG A 222 16.53 -0.47 -19.13
CA ARG A 222 15.86 -1.64 -19.74
C ARG A 222 16.84 -2.79 -20.00
N GLY A 223 18.07 -2.48 -20.36
CA GLY A 223 19.17 -3.44 -20.57
C GLY A 223 19.40 -4.37 -19.38
N ALA A 224 19.12 -3.90 -18.16
CA ALA A 224 19.27 -4.69 -16.93
C ALA A 224 18.24 -5.81 -16.79
N VAL A 225 17.12 -5.77 -17.52
CA VAL A 225 16.05 -6.76 -17.46
C VAL A 225 15.82 -7.35 -18.86
N PRO A 226 16.24 -8.59 -19.13
CA PRO A 226 16.21 -9.16 -20.48
C PRO A 226 14.85 -9.10 -21.19
N SER A 227 13.74 -9.27 -20.46
CA SER A 227 12.38 -9.20 -21.00
C SER A 227 11.95 -7.78 -21.44
N LEU A 228 12.67 -6.73 -21.02
CA LEU A 228 12.35 -5.34 -21.36
C LEU A 228 13.20 -4.78 -22.50
N GLN A 229 14.21 -5.52 -22.97
CA GLN A 229 15.17 -4.99 -23.97
C GLN A 229 14.54 -4.72 -25.34
N ASN A 230 13.60 -5.57 -25.76
CA ASN A 230 12.97 -5.49 -27.06
C ASN A 230 11.46 -5.48 -26.90
N ALA A 231 10.82 -4.44 -27.41
CA ALA A 231 9.37 -4.39 -27.44
C ALA A 231 8.81 -5.31 -28.52
N LYS A 232 7.79 -6.08 -28.18
CA LYS A 232 6.99 -6.85 -29.13
C LYS A 232 6.12 -5.88 -29.94
N SER A 233 6.07 -6.03 -31.26
CA SER A 233 5.18 -5.25 -32.12
C SER A 233 3.93 -6.06 -32.47
N VAL A 234 2.76 -5.44 -32.32
CA VAL A 234 1.44 -6.03 -32.65
C VAL A 234 0.63 -5.10 -33.55
N GLU A 235 -0.38 -5.65 -34.23
CA GLU A 235 -1.24 -4.87 -35.13
C GLU A 235 -1.98 -3.74 -34.39
N ALA A 236 -2.60 -4.09 -33.26
CA ALA A 236 -3.31 -3.19 -32.36
C ALA A 236 -3.42 -3.79 -30.95
N GLY A 237 -3.75 -2.95 -29.97
CA GLY A 237 -4.03 -3.34 -28.60
C GLY A 237 -4.70 -2.21 -27.82
N VAL A 238 -4.94 -2.44 -26.53
CA VAL A 238 -5.49 -1.44 -25.61
C VAL A 238 -4.42 -0.39 -25.32
N SER A 239 -4.68 0.86 -25.72
CA SER A 239 -3.75 1.98 -25.54
C SER A 239 -3.45 2.23 -24.07
N LEU A 240 -2.15 2.33 -23.72
CA LEU A 240 -1.69 2.77 -22.41
C LEU A 240 -1.26 4.24 -22.39
N VAL A 241 -1.55 4.97 -23.46
CA VAL A 241 -1.27 6.40 -23.58
C VAL A 241 -2.49 7.21 -23.12
N PRO A 242 -2.31 8.19 -22.21
CA PRO A 242 -3.41 9.04 -21.75
C PRO A 242 -3.90 9.94 -22.90
N ARG A 243 -5.21 9.90 -23.18
CA ARG A 243 -5.83 10.63 -24.29
C ARG A 243 -7.16 11.30 -23.90
N PRO A 244 -7.30 12.62 -24.11
CA PRO A 244 -6.22 13.57 -24.40
C PRO A 244 -5.27 13.67 -23.20
N SER A 245 -3.97 13.83 -23.40
CA SER A 245 -3.03 14.00 -22.27
C SER A 245 -3.27 15.31 -21.50
N SER A 246 -3.94 16.28 -22.11
CA SER A 246 -4.16 17.61 -21.58
C SER A 246 -5.19 17.71 -20.45
N ILE A 247 -5.97 16.65 -20.21
CA ILE A 247 -6.97 16.59 -19.13
C ILE A 247 -6.40 15.98 -17.83
N VAL A 248 -5.16 15.49 -17.85
CA VAL A 248 -4.51 14.98 -16.63
C VAL A 248 -4.31 16.14 -15.63
N TRP A 249 -4.55 15.89 -14.35
CA TRP A 249 -4.66 16.96 -13.35
C TRP A 249 -3.33 17.61 -12.97
N ALA A 250 -2.23 16.86 -13.11
CA ALA A 250 -0.88 17.28 -12.77
C ALA A 250 0.16 16.61 -13.68
N SER A 251 1.24 17.34 -13.99
CA SER A 251 2.39 16.80 -14.71
C SER A 251 3.29 16.02 -13.75
N GLY A 252 4.09 15.11 -14.30
CA GLY A 252 4.98 14.25 -13.54
C GLY A 252 5.37 13.04 -14.37
N SER A 253 5.20 11.85 -13.80
CA SER A 253 5.47 10.62 -14.53
C SER A 253 4.57 10.49 -15.76
N GLY A 254 5.15 10.07 -16.89
CA GLY A 254 4.44 9.85 -18.17
C GLY A 254 3.85 11.09 -18.84
N ILE A 255 3.73 12.23 -18.13
CA ILE A 255 3.06 13.45 -18.58
C ILE A 255 3.95 14.66 -18.32
N LYS A 256 4.44 15.27 -19.41
CA LYS A 256 5.20 16.52 -19.33
C LYS A 256 4.27 17.72 -19.12
N ALA A 257 4.78 18.75 -18.47
CA ALA A 257 4.07 20.00 -18.24
C ALA A 257 3.56 20.68 -19.53
N GLU A 258 4.30 20.55 -20.63
CA GLU A 258 3.93 21.08 -21.96
C GLU A 258 2.73 20.36 -22.59
N GLN A 259 2.44 19.12 -22.16
CA GLN A 259 1.31 18.33 -22.65
C GLN A 259 0.00 18.70 -21.95
N LEU A 260 0.05 19.55 -20.91
CA LEU A 260 -1.11 20.06 -20.20
C LEU A 260 -1.62 21.35 -20.83
N ASN A 261 -2.94 21.58 -20.74
CA ASN A 261 -3.57 22.80 -21.25
C ASN A 261 -2.91 24.05 -20.62
N GLY A 262 -2.36 24.93 -21.45
CA GLY A 262 -1.87 26.26 -21.05
C GLY A 262 -0.42 26.34 -20.56
N GLY A 263 0.38 25.27 -20.62
CA GLY A 263 1.79 25.32 -20.23
C GLY A 263 1.97 25.69 -18.75
N TYR A 264 1.64 24.75 -17.87
CA TYR A 264 1.83 24.79 -16.42
C TYR A 264 1.31 26.02 -15.67
N ASP A 265 0.07 25.91 -15.18
CA ASP A 265 -0.25 26.45 -13.86
C ASP A 265 -1.10 25.45 -13.09
N ALA A 266 -0.46 24.65 -12.22
CA ALA A 266 -1.15 23.73 -11.31
C ALA A 266 -2.13 24.45 -10.37
N SER A 267 -2.12 25.79 -10.28
CA SER A 267 -3.14 26.58 -9.57
C SER A 267 -4.47 26.68 -10.35
N SER A 268 -4.42 26.66 -11.69
CA SER A 268 -5.59 26.83 -12.55
C SER A 268 -6.58 25.66 -12.44
N THR A 269 -6.09 24.44 -12.18
CA THR A 269 -6.93 23.24 -12.04
C THR A 269 -7.49 23.06 -10.64
N ARG A 270 -6.95 23.76 -9.62
CA ARG A 270 -7.36 23.62 -8.20
C ARG A 270 -8.80 24.08 -7.93
N LYS A 271 -9.37 24.92 -8.80
CA LYS A 271 -10.79 25.32 -8.72
C LYS A 271 -11.74 24.11 -8.75
N TYR A 272 -11.30 22.98 -9.29
CA TYR A 272 -12.09 21.76 -9.39
C TYR A 272 -11.82 20.74 -8.26
N ASP A 273 -10.92 21.02 -7.33
CA ASP A 273 -10.51 20.04 -6.31
C ASP A 273 -11.69 19.54 -5.48
N LYS A 274 -12.66 20.41 -5.17
CA LYS A 274 -13.87 20.01 -4.43
C LYS A 274 -14.71 18.98 -5.18
N ASN A 275 -14.93 19.18 -6.49
CA ASN A 275 -15.71 18.26 -7.30
C ASN A 275 -14.97 16.92 -7.48
N ARG A 276 -13.65 16.98 -7.71
CA ARG A 276 -12.80 15.78 -7.76
C ARG A 276 -12.88 14.97 -6.47
N ILE A 277 -12.85 15.62 -5.31
CA ILE A 277 -12.97 14.95 -4.01
C ILE A 277 -14.28 14.17 -3.90
N GLU A 278 -15.41 14.78 -4.24
CA GLU A 278 -16.73 14.12 -4.12
C GLU A 278 -16.84 12.92 -5.07
N VAL A 279 -16.38 13.06 -6.31
CA VAL A 279 -16.41 11.95 -7.29
C VAL A 279 -15.43 10.84 -6.89
N LEU A 280 -14.26 11.17 -6.36
CA LEU A 280 -13.32 10.17 -5.84
C LEU A 280 -13.86 9.44 -4.61
N ARG A 281 -14.66 10.10 -3.76
CA ARG A 281 -15.36 9.42 -2.64
C ARG A 281 -16.40 8.43 -3.14
N LEU A 282 -17.14 8.77 -4.20
CA LEU A 282 -18.05 7.83 -4.85
C LEU A 282 -17.28 6.63 -5.40
N LEU A 283 -16.21 6.88 -6.17
CA LEU A 283 -15.38 5.79 -6.72
C LEU A 283 -14.82 4.90 -5.60
N LEU A 284 -14.32 5.48 -4.52
CA LEU A 284 -13.86 4.72 -3.35
C LEU A 284 -14.99 3.91 -2.69
N SER A 285 -16.19 4.47 -2.60
CA SER A 285 -17.37 3.78 -2.08
C SER A 285 -17.76 2.59 -2.96
N THR A 286 -17.73 2.74 -4.29
CA THR A 286 -18.02 1.61 -5.20
C THR A 286 -17.09 0.43 -5.00
N CYS A 287 -15.86 0.68 -4.54
CA CYS A 287 -14.83 -0.35 -4.36
C CYS A 287 -14.80 -0.95 -2.94
N CYS A 288 -15.77 -0.63 -2.06
CA CYS A 288 -15.68 -0.95 -0.63
C CYS A 288 -16.18 -2.35 -0.24
N ASP A 289 -16.56 -3.18 -1.20
CA ASP A 289 -16.98 -4.57 -0.94
C ASP A 289 -15.99 -5.43 -0.14
N PRO A 290 -14.64 -5.23 -0.20
CA PRO A 290 -13.72 -6.01 0.62
C PRO A 290 -13.94 -5.82 2.12
N LEU A 291 -14.52 -4.70 2.57
CA LEU A 291 -14.78 -4.43 3.98
C LEU A 291 -15.78 -5.42 4.60
N PHE A 292 -16.67 -5.97 3.78
CA PHE A 292 -17.79 -6.80 4.19
C PHE A 292 -17.53 -8.28 3.95
N SER A 293 -16.25 -8.68 3.80
CA SER A 293 -15.85 -10.07 3.70
C SER A 293 -14.80 -10.39 4.76
N PRO A 294 -14.87 -11.57 5.41
CA PRO A 294 -13.83 -12.00 6.34
C PRO A 294 -12.46 -12.10 5.64
N ALA A 295 -11.40 -11.66 6.31
CA ALA A 295 -10.07 -11.57 5.72
C ALA A 295 -9.48 -12.90 5.23
N ASP A 296 -9.87 -14.04 5.81
CA ASP A 296 -9.41 -15.37 5.40
C ASP A 296 -10.14 -15.92 4.17
N GLU A 297 -11.28 -15.33 3.81
CA GLU A 297 -12.12 -15.75 2.70
C GLU A 297 -12.10 -14.75 1.54
N TYR A 298 -11.65 -13.52 1.79
CA TYR A 298 -11.54 -12.50 0.77
C TYR A 298 -10.62 -12.95 -0.37
N ASN A 299 -11.12 -12.85 -1.60
CA ASN A 299 -10.34 -13.08 -2.81
C ASN A 299 -10.14 -11.73 -3.53
N PRO A 300 -8.90 -11.23 -3.67
CA PRO A 300 -8.60 -9.96 -4.35
C PRO A 300 -9.02 -9.88 -5.83
N ILE A 301 -9.43 -11.00 -6.44
CA ILE A 301 -9.93 -11.06 -7.82
C ILE A 301 -11.48 -11.17 -7.85
N ALA A 302 -12.14 -11.32 -6.69
CA ALA A 302 -13.58 -11.54 -6.61
C ALA A 302 -14.41 -10.25 -6.67
N SER A 303 -13.86 -9.09 -6.31
CA SER A 303 -14.62 -7.83 -6.36
C SER A 303 -14.99 -7.48 -7.80
N ARG A 304 -16.28 -7.56 -8.12
CA ARG A 304 -16.83 -7.19 -9.43
C ARG A 304 -16.77 -5.68 -9.66
N TRP A 305 -16.95 -4.89 -8.60
CA TRP A 305 -16.85 -3.44 -8.67
C TRP A 305 -15.45 -2.98 -9.03
N LEU A 306 -14.43 -3.53 -8.35
CA LEU A 306 -13.03 -3.27 -8.69
C LEU A 306 -12.66 -3.82 -10.06
N ALA A 307 -13.20 -4.98 -10.46
CA ALA A 307 -12.99 -5.51 -11.80
C ALA A 307 -13.49 -4.55 -12.89
N VAL A 308 -14.66 -3.93 -12.72
CA VAL A 308 -15.15 -2.88 -13.64
C VAL A 308 -14.22 -1.67 -13.62
N ALA A 309 -13.87 -1.16 -12.44
CA ALA A 309 -13.04 0.05 -12.30
C ALA A 309 -11.64 -0.12 -12.90
N THR A 310 -11.13 -1.35 -12.99
CA THR A 310 -9.76 -1.67 -13.44
C THR A 310 -9.69 -2.40 -14.77
N ALA A 311 -10.83 -2.60 -15.43
CA ALA A 311 -10.94 -3.24 -16.73
C ALA A 311 -10.18 -2.45 -17.83
N ALA A 312 -9.93 -3.12 -18.94
CA ALA A 312 -9.21 -2.53 -20.07
C ALA A 312 -9.98 -1.41 -20.79
N ASP A 313 -11.31 -1.48 -20.73
CA ASP A 313 -12.27 -0.53 -21.28
C ASP A 313 -12.76 0.49 -20.23
N ALA A 314 -12.27 0.42 -18.99
CA ALA A 314 -12.61 1.36 -17.94
C ALA A 314 -12.33 2.81 -18.38
N PRO A 315 -13.36 3.71 -18.36
CA PRO A 315 -13.26 5.04 -18.93
C PRO A 315 -12.14 5.89 -18.34
N ASN A 316 -11.35 6.53 -19.19
CA ASN A 316 -10.27 7.43 -18.76
C ASN A 316 -9.28 6.81 -17.76
N SER A 317 -9.22 5.48 -17.60
CA SER A 317 -8.41 4.80 -16.58
C SER A 317 -6.93 5.19 -16.65
N VAL A 318 -6.38 5.33 -17.86
CA VAL A 318 -5.01 5.81 -18.09
C VAL A 318 -4.82 7.24 -17.60
N CYS A 319 -5.75 8.14 -17.92
CA CYS A 319 -5.71 9.53 -17.44
C CYS A 319 -5.85 9.57 -15.91
N LEU A 320 -6.71 8.73 -15.34
CA LEU A 320 -6.92 8.62 -13.90
C LEU A 320 -5.65 8.17 -13.16
N PHE A 321 -4.98 7.13 -13.65
CA PHE A 321 -3.73 6.65 -13.07
C PHE A 321 -2.69 7.78 -12.95
N TYR A 322 -2.41 8.47 -14.06
CA TYR A 322 -1.43 9.57 -14.06
C TYR A 322 -1.90 10.78 -13.27
N SER A 323 -3.20 11.11 -13.30
CA SER A 323 -3.78 12.17 -12.47
C SER A 323 -3.56 11.90 -10.98
N LEU A 324 -3.88 10.70 -10.49
CA LEU A 324 -3.72 10.34 -9.08
C LEU A 324 -2.24 10.31 -8.69
N LEU A 325 -1.41 9.60 -9.46
CA LEU A 325 0.03 9.46 -9.19
C LEU A 325 0.73 10.82 -9.15
N ASN A 326 0.51 11.65 -10.16
CA ASN A 326 1.19 12.95 -10.26
C ASN A 326 0.63 13.96 -9.24
N THR A 327 -0.67 13.91 -8.91
CA THR A 327 -1.22 14.76 -7.84
C THR A 327 -0.55 14.46 -6.50
N VAL A 328 -0.32 13.18 -6.21
CA VAL A 328 0.39 12.76 -4.99
C VAL A 328 1.86 13.13 -5.05
N LEU A 329 2.59 12.66 -6.06
CA LEU A 329 4.06 12.72 -6.08
C LEU A 329 4.63 14.07 -6.51
N THR A 330 3.82 15.00 -7.02
CA THR A 330 4.22 16.40 -7.26
C THR A 330 3.97 17.28 -6.04
N PHE A 331 3.14 16.84 -5.07
CA PHE A 331 2.89 17.62 -3.87
C PHE A 331 4.19 17.91 -3.10
N ASP A 332 4.35 19.16 -2.67
CA ASP A 332 5.50 19.61 -1.91
C ASP A 332 5.04 20.24 -0.59
N PRO A 333 5.17 19.53 0.54
CA PRO A 333 4.74 20.02 1.83
C PRO A 333 5.45 21.30 2.31
N ALA A 334 6.63 21.63 1.73
CA ALA A 334 7.37 22.85 2.05
C ALA A 334 6.79 24.10 1.37
N ASN A 335 6.00 23.93 0.30
CA ASN A 335 5.33 25.04 -0.36
C ASN A 335 4.12 25.50 0.47
N VAL A 336 4.08 26.79 0.78
CA VAL A 336 2.97 27.44 1.50
C VAL A 336 1.85 27.82 0.53
N GLY A 337 0.60 27.82 1.02
CA GLY A 337 -0.56 28.32 0.25
C GLY A 337 -1.42 27.26 -0.44
N PHE A 338 -1.28 25.99 -0.11
CA PHE A 338 -2.27 24.98 -0.47
C PHE A 338 -3.53 25.12 0.39
N SER A 339 -4.71 24.98 -0.21
CA SER A 339 -5.97 24.91 0.52
C SER A 339 -6.14 23.54 1.18
N ASP A 340 -6.96 23.48 2.23
CA ASP A 340 -7.33 22.21 2.87
C ASP A 340 -7.96 21.23 1.87
N SER A 341 -8.72 21.74 0.89
CA SER A 341 -9.29 20.94 -0.19
C SER A 341 -8.20 20.30 -1.05
N HIS A 342 -7.12 21.01 -1.37
CA HIS A 342 -6.04 20.43 -2.17
C HIS A 342 -5.30 19.34 -1.40
N ILE A 343 -5.04 19.55 -0.10
CA ILE A 343 -4.43 18.54 0.77
C ILE A 343 -5.32 17.30 0.82
N LYS A 344 -6.65 17.48 1.01
CA LYS A 344 -7.59 16.36 1.02
C LYS A 344 -7.64 15.63 -0.33
N LEU A 345 -7.53 16.34 -1.46
CA LEU A 345 -7.42 15.72 -2.78
C LEU A 345 -6.15 14.85 -2.90
N VAL A 346 -5.00 15.33 -2.40
CA VAL A 346 -3.75 14.56 -2.39
C VAL A 346 -3.90 13.28 -1.57
N GLU A 347 -4.46 13.38 -0.35
CA GLU A 347 -4.68 12.22 0.51
C GLU A 347 -5.66 11.21 -0.09
N LEU A 348 -6.78 11.69 -0.63
CA LEU A 348 -7.78 10.82 -1.26
C LEU A 348 -7.24 10.20 -2.56
N SER A 349 -6.39 10.91 -3.30
CA SER A 349 -5.74 10.37 -4.50
C SER A 349 -4.81 9.21 -4.16
N ALA A 350 -4.08 9.29 -3.05
CA ALA A 350 -3.26 8.19 -2.56
C ALA A 350 -4.11 6.96 -2.16
N GLN A 351 -5.24 7.19 -1.50
CA GLN A 351 -6.19 6.13 -1.11
C GLN A 351 -6.79 5.42 -2.33
N VAL A 352 -7.36 6.19 -3.27
CA VAL A 352 -7.98 5.63 -4.47
C VAL A 352 -6.95 4.92 -5.34
N LEU A 353 -5.74 5.46 -5.51
CA LEU A 353 -4.68 4.78 -6.25
C LEU A 353 -4.27 3.46 -5.59
N ALA A 354 -4.16 3.42 -4.26
CA ALA A 354 -3.84 2.18 -3.54
C ALA A 354 -4.93 1.11 -3.76
N VAL A 355 -6.21 1.50 -3.68
CA VAL A 355 -7.36 0.60 -3.90
C VAL A 355 -7.40 0.07 -5.33
N LEU A 356 -7.22 0.93 -6.34
CA LEU A 356 -7.20 0.52 -7.75
C LEU A 356 -6.00 -0.38 -8.09
N LEU A 357 -4.93 -0.36 -7.29
CA LEU A 357 -3.77 -1.25 -7.42
C LEU A 357 -3.88 -2.55 -6.58
N ASP A 358 -4.93 -2.71 -5.77
CA ASP A 358 -5.03 -3.83 -4.86
C ASP A 358 -5.57 -5.10 -5.52
N CYS A 359 -6.49 -4.95 -6.49
CA CYS A 359 -7.15 -6.07 -7.15
C CYS A 359 -6.41 -6.63 -8.36
N GLY A 360 -6.81 -7.84 -8.77
CA GLY A 360 -6.40 -8.46 -10.02
C GLY A 360 -5.03 -9.15 -9.99
N LEU A 361 -4.55 -9.50 -11.18
CA LEU A 361 -3.25 -10.11 -11.41
C LEU A 361 -2.15 -9.03 -11.48
N PRO A 362 -0.89 -9.38 -11.17
CA PRO A 362 0.24 -8.51 -11.41
C PRO A 362 0.26 -7.98 -12.85
N GLY A 363 0.61 -6.71 -13.02
CA GLY A 363 0.71 -6.10 -14.35
C GLY A 363 1.73 -6.84 -15.23
N ASN A 364 1.48 -6.90 -16.54
CA ASN A 364 2.47 -7.43 -17.47
C ASN A 364 3.55 -6.37 -17.75
N PRO A 365 4.82 -6.59 -17.33
CA PRO A 365 5.88 -5.61 -17.56
C PRO A 365 6.41 -5.64 -18.99
N GLU A 366 6.11 -6.67 -19.79
CA GLU A 366 6.66 -6.82 -21.13
C GLU A 366 6.21 -5.66 -22.05
N PRO A 367 7.16 -4.93 -22.67
CA PRO A 367 6.80 -3.81 -23.52
C PRO A 367 6.20 -4.32 -24.82
N VAL A 368 4.96 -3.90 -25.10
CA VAL A 368 4.26 -4.15 -26.36
C VAL A 368 3.91 -2.83 -27.02
N LEU A 369 4.23 -2.71 -28.30
CA LEU A 369 3.97 -1.54 -29.14
C LEU A 369 3.02 -1.90 -30.28
N ASP A 370 2.12 -0.99 -30.64
CA ASP A 370 1.32 -1.13 -31.86
C ASP A 370 2.13 -0.77 -33.13
N MET A 371 1.49 -0.87 -34.30
CA MET A 371 2.12 -0.49 -35.59
C MET A 371 2.48 1.00 -35.69
N LYS A 372 1.93 1.85 -34.84
CA LYS A 372 2.26 3.28 -34.74
C LYS A 372 3.42 3.54 -33.77
N GLY A 373 3.85 2.52 -33.03
CA GLY A 373 4.88 2.59 -31.99
C GLY A 373 4.37 3.10 -30.65
N GLU A 374 3.06 3.05 -30.42
CA GLU A 374 2.44 3.44 -29.15
C GLU A 374 2.45 2.25 -28.16
N PRO A 375 2.66 2.49 -26.86
CA PRO A 375 2.55 1.45 -25.85
C PRO A 375 1.10 0.96 -25.72
N VAL A 376 0.90 -0.34 -25.93
CA VAL A 376 -0.42 -1.00 -25.85
C VAL A 376 -0.34 -2.29 -25.07
N THR A 377 -1.44 -2.71 -24.43
CA THR A 377 -1.61 -4.09 -23.95
C THR A 377 -2.32 -4.91 -25.01
N GLU A 378 -1.87 -6.14 -25.26
CA GLU A 378 -2.54 -7.04 -26.21
C GLU A 378 -3.99 -7.32 -25.78
N PHE A 379 -4.91 -7.39 -26.75
CA PHE A 379 -6.33 -7.67 -26.47
C PHE A 379 -6.54 -9.00 -25.72
N GLU A 380 -5.75 -10.03 -26.05
CA GLU A 380 -5.81 -11.30 -25.33
C GLU A 380 -5.51 -11.11 -23.84
N THR A 381 -4.43 -10.41 -23.50
CA THR A 381 -4.04 -10.11 -22.11
C THR A 381 -5.09 -9.23 -21.42
N ALA A 382 -5.57 -8.20 -22.11
CA ALA A 382 -6.58 -7.27 -21.60
C ALA A 382 -7.93 -7.93 -21.31
N SER A 383 -8.25 -9.03 -22.01
CA SER A 383 -9.51 -9.78 -21.84
C SER A 383 -9.41 -10.91 -20.80
N ARG A 384 -8.24 -11.11 -20.16
CA ARG A 384 -8.08 -12.16 -19.15
C ARG A 384 -8.76 -11.75 -17.85
N GLY A 385 -9.46 -12.70 -17.22
CA GLY A 385 -10.02 -12.50 -15.88
C GLY A 385 -8.94 -12.07 -14.89
N GLY A 386 -9.24 -11.03 -14.11
CA GLY A 386 -8.29 -10.40 -13.19
C GLY A 386 -7.29 -9.45 -13.85
N PHE A 387 -7.45 -9.09 -15.13
CA PHE A 387 -6.67 -8.00 -15.72
C PHE A 387 -6.90 -6.69 -14.94
N ASN A 388 -5.82 -5.92 -14.73
CA ASN A 388 -5.87 -4.62 -14.09
C ASN A 388 -5.02 -3.62 -14.89
N VAL A 389 -5.68 -2.61 -15.47
CA VAL A 389 -5.03 -1.57 -16.28
C VAL A 389 -4.06 -0.70 -15.46
N PHE A 390 -4.39 -0.38 -14.20
CA PHE A 390 -3.55 0.45 -13.33
C PHE A 390 -2.23 -0.25 -12.97
N ARG A 391 -2.29 -1.56 -12.70
CA ARG A 391 -1.09 -2.38 -12.45
C ARG A 391 -0.25 -2.54 -13.70
N SER A 392 -0.88 -2.68 -14.87
CA SER A 392 -0.19 -2.69 -16.16
C SER A 392 0.52 -1.36 -16.45
N LEU A 393 -0.12 -0.23 -16.15
CA LEU A 393 0.48 1.10 -16.28
C LEU A 393 1.69 1.25 -15.35
N MET A 394 1.56 0.90 -14.07
CA MET A 394 2.64 0.96 -13.09
C MET A 394 3.83 0.07 -13.45
N ALA A 395 3.57 -1.18 -13.87
CA ALA A 395 4.61 -2.13 -14.27
C ALA A 395 5.39 -1.69 -15.51
N ARG A 396 4.76 -0.88 -16.38
CA ARG A 396 5.33 -0.41 -17.66
C ARG A 396 5.98 0.96 -17.62
N ILE A 397 6.05 1.60 -16.45
CA ILE A 397 6.92 2.78 -16.28
C ILE A 397 8.36 2.30 -16.40
N ASP A 398 9.09 2.80 -17.40
CA ASP A 398 10.34 2.19 -17.84
C ASP A 398 11.49 3.17 -18.11
N SER A 399 11.43 4.37 -17.55
CA SER A 399 12.42 5.41 -17.82
C SER A 399 13.12 5.95 -16.59
N ALA A 400 14.38 6.36 -16.76
CA ALA A 400 15.17 6.88 -15.66
C ALA A 400 14.53 8.13 -15.03
N ALA A 401 14.04 9.06 -15.86
CA ALA A 401 13.40 10.29 -15.38
C ALA A 401 12.10 10.04 -14.60
N ASP A 402 11.30 9.05 -15.01
CA ASP A 402 10.10 8.67 -14.27
C ASP A 402 10.47 8.02 -12.92
N MET A 403 11.48 7.14 -12.91
CA MET A 403 11.96 6.50 -11.68
C MET A 403 12.50 7.52 -10.67
N ASP A 404 13.26 8.51 -11.13
CA ASP A 404 13.77 9.61 -10.30
C ASP A 404 12.61 10.44 -9.73
N PHE A 405 11.66 10.84 -10.58
CA PHE A 405 10.46 11.56 -10.13
C PHE A 405 9.69 10.79 -9.04
N ILE A 406 9.50 9.48 -9.24
CA ILE A 406 8.76 8.63 -8.31
C ILE A 406 9.52 8.51 -6.98
N PHE A 407 10.83 8.25 -7.04
CA PHE A 407 11.68 8.18 -5.86
C PHE A 407 11.68 9.50 -5.08
N ASP A 408 11.90 10.63 -5.76
CA ASP A 408 11.95 11.95 -5.16
C ASP A 408 10.60 12.34 -4.52
N GLY A 409 9.49 11.97 -5.15
CA GLY A 409 8.15 12.11 -4.60
C GLY A 409 7.99 11.37 -3.28
N PHE A 410 8.27 10.06 -3.26
CA PHE A 410 8.18 9.27 -2.02
C PHE A 410 9.12 9.79 -0.93
N ALA A 411 10.37 10.09 -1.27
CA ALA A 411 11.35 10.59 -0.32
C ALA A 411 10.92 11.94 0.28
N ARG A 412 10.46 12.88 -0.55
CA ARG A 412 9.99 14.20 -0.08
C ARG A 412 8.77 14.08 0.83
N LEU A 413 7.77 13.30 0.44
CA LEU A 413 6.53 13.17 1.20
C LEU A 413 6.74 12.44 2.52
N LEU A 414 7.53 11.34 2.53
CA LEU A 414 7.80 10.61 3.77
C LEU A 414 8.66 11.40 4.76
N LYS A 415 9.52 12.33 4.31
CA LYS A 415 10.26 13.21 5.22
C LYS A 415 9.37 14.18 6.01
N ASN A 416 8.17 14.49 5.51
CA ASN A 416 7.18 15.34 6.20
C ASN A 416 6.78 14.79 7.58
N VAL A 417 7.01 13.51 7.87
CA VAL A 417 6.68 12.90 9.17
C VAL A 417 7.55 13.41 10.33
N TYR A 418 8.74 13.94 10.06
CA TYR A 418 9.69 14.39 11.09
C TYR A 418 10.30 15.77 10.84
N GLU A 419 10.43 16.24 9.58
CA GLU A 419 11.04 17.54 9.29
C GLU A 419 10.28 18.74 9.89
N PRO A 420 8.94 18.79 9.87
CA PRO A 420 8.18 19.89 10.50
C PRO A 420 8.46 20.02 12.00
N GLN A 421 8.71 18.89 12.69
CA GLN A 421 9.01 18.87 14.12
C GLN A 421 10.45 19.34 14.43
N SER A 422 11.29 19.45 13.41
CA SER A 422 12.69 19.88 13.53
C SER A 422 12.91 21.32 13.05
N SER A 423 11.91 21.94 12.41
CA SER A 423 11.97 23.32 11.93
C SER A 423 11.83 24.32 13.07
N TYR A 424 12.57 25.44 12.98
CA TYR A 424 12.51 26.53 13.94
C TYR A 424 11.20 27.34 13.86
N LEU A 425 10.46 27.23 12.75
CA LEU A 425 9.21 27.94 12.51
C LEU A 425 8.02 26.97 12.56
N PRO A 426 7.32 26.85 13.71
CA PRO A 426 6.09 26.05 13.78
C PRO A 426 5.06 26.54 12.76
N ASN A 427 4.37 25.62 12.08
CA ASN A 427 3.38 25.85 11.01
C ASN A 427 3.92 26.37 9.66
N SER A 428 5.24 26.34 9.42
CA SER A 428 5.82 26.73 8.12
C SER A 428 5.66 25.69 7.00
N SER A 429 5.20 24.49 7.34
CA SER A 429 5.01 23.37 6.40
C SER A 429 3.64 22.74 6.58
N THR A 430 3.05 22.30 5.48
CA THR A 430 1.81 21.53 5.50
C THR A 430 2.05 20.15 6.08
N LYS A 431 1.20 19.68 6.99
CA LYS A 431 1.26 18.31 7.53
C LYS A 431 0.38 17.41 6.66
N LEU A 432 1.00 16.40 6.05
CA LEU A 432 0.31 15.38 5.29
C LEU A 432 0.09 14.14 6.15
N GLU A 433 -1.11 13.56 6.11
CA GLU A 433 -1.46 12.45 6.99
C GLU A 433 -1.70 11.12 6.24
N CYS A 434 -1.29 11.02 4.98
CA CYS A 434 -1.37 9.80 4.16
C CYS A 434 -0.06 8.98 4.08
N PHE A 435 0.79 9.04 5.10
CA PHE A 435 2.08 8.33 5.06
C PHE A 435 1.94 6.81 5.06
N GLN A 436 0.82 6.26 5.56
CA GLN A 436 0.54 4.81 5.48
C GLN A 436 0.23 4.39 4.04
N GLU A 437 -0.61 5.16 3.34
CA GLU A 437 -0.92 4.97 1.92
C GLU A 437 0.33 5.13 1.06
N LEU A 438 1.18 6.14 1.35
CA LEU A 438 2.46 6.31 0.66
C LEU A 438 3.39 5.11 0.82
N LEU A 439 3.42 4.48 2.00
CA LEU A 439 4.22 3.26 2.21
C LEU A 439 3.64 2.04 1.47
N VAL A 440 2.31 1.94 1.34
CA VAL A 440 1.66 0.90 0.52
C VAL A 440 1.99 1.11 -0.96
N LEU A 441 1.91 2.34 -1.46
CA LEU A 441 2.28 2.66 -2.84
C LEU A 441 3.77 2.41 -3.08
N LEU A 442 4.65 2.81 -2.17
CA LEU A 442 6.09 2.53 -2.25
C LEU A 442 6.34 1.02 -2.32
N TRP A 443 5.65 0.23 -1.49
CA TRP A 443 5.72 -1.23 -1.54
C TRP A 443 5.30 -1.77 -2.92
N LYS A 444 4.16 -1.32 -3.46
CA LYS A 444 3.68 -1.75 -4.78
C LYS A 444 4.69 -1.43 -5.88
N PHE A 445 5.34 -0.27 -5.85
CA PHE A 445 6.42 0.07 -6.79
C PHE A 445 7.67 -0.82 -6.62
N LEU A 446 8.08 -1.13 -5.38
CA LEU A 446 9.22 -2.03 -5.11
C LEU A 446 8.94 -3.49 -5.52
N GLU A 447 7.68 -3.91 -5.49
CA GLU A 447 7.28 -5.29 -5.78
C GLU A 447 6.95 -5.50 -7.26
N GLU A 448 6.18 -4.61 -7.87
CA GLU A 448 5.55 -4.85 -9.17
C GLU A 448 6.25 -4.15 -10.35
N ASN A 449 6.98 -3.05 -10.12
CA ASN A 449 7.78 -2.45 -11.18
C ASN A 449 9.18 -3.12 -11.21
N PRO A 450 9.54 -3.82 -12.30
CA PRO A 450 10.79 -4.61 -12.36
C PRO A 450 12.07 -3.77 -12.36
N LEU A 451 11.97 -2.46 -12.63
CA LEU A 451 13.10 -1.55 -12.76
C LEU A 451 13.31 -0.70 -11.50
N PHE A 452 12.24 -0.37 -10.78
CA PHE A 452 12.27 0.60 -9.69
C PHE A 452 13.25 0.21 -8.58
N MET A 453 13.19 -1.03 -8.06
CA MET A 453 14.07 -1.48 -6.97
C MET A 453 15.57 -1.37 -7.33
N ASN A 454 15.94 -1.77 -8.55
CA ASN A 454 17.34 -1.66 -8.99
C ASN A 454 17.75 -0.19 -9.18
N HIS A 455 16.88 0.61 -9.80
CA HIS A 455 17.13 2.04 -10.01
C HIS A 455 17.37 2.79 -8.69
N VAL A 456 16.47 2.65 -7.71
CA VAL A 456 16.59 3.36 -6.43
C VAL A 456 17.81 2.95 -5.60
N LEU A 457 18.30 1.72 -5.79
CA LEU A 457 19.48 1.21 -5.08
C LEU A 457 20.81 1.53 -5.77
N THR A 458 20.79 1.87 -7.07
CA THR A 458 22.01 2.11 -7.85
C THR A 458 22.20 3.56 -8.28
N LYS A 459 21.11 4.32 -8.43
CA LYS A 459 21.11 5.71 -8.92
C LYS A 459 20.66 6.72 -7.88
N CYS A 460 19.77 6.34 -6.96
CA CYS A 460 19.23 7.23 -5.94
C CYS A 460 19.91 7.05 -4.56
N ASP A 461 19.70 8.00 -3.65
CA ASP A 461 20.13 7.84 -2.25
C ASP A 461 19.03 7.19 -1.42
N ILE A 462 18.98 5.84 -1.43
CA ILE A 462 17.98 5.05 -0.70
C ILE A 462 17.85 5.42 0.80
N ASN A 463 18.90 6.00 1.41
CA ASN A 463 18.85 6.43 2.80
C ASN A 463 17.80 7.53 3.05
N GLU A 464 17.42 8.30 2.03
CA GLU A 464 16.33 9.27 2.11
C GLU A 464 14.96 8.61 2.34
N LEU A 465 14.81 7.31 2.05
CA LEU A 465 13.65 6.50 2.45
C LEU A 465 13.88 5.76 3.78
N VAL A 466 15.11 5.28 4.04
CA VAL A 466 15.43 4.55 5.29
C VAL A 466 15.20 5.40 6.53
N VAL A 467 15.57 6.67 6.51
CA VAL A 467 15.44 7.58 7.65
C VAL A 467 13.98 7.76 8.10
N PRO A 468 13.02 8.18 7.23
CA PRO A 468 11.62 8.31 7.64
C PRO A 468 10.99 6.96 8.02
N ILE A 469 11.34 5.86 7.36
CA ILE A 469 10.86 4.51 7.74
C ILE A 469 11.32 4.15 9.15
N CYS A 470 12.60 4.32 9.47
CA CYS A 470 13.12 4.07 10.82
C CYS A 470 12.48 5.00 11.86
N PHE A 471 12.26 6.27 11.52
CA PHE A 471 11.56 7.22 12.40
C PHE A 471 10.14 6.77 12.73
N LEU A 472 9.34 6.39 11.71
CA LEU A 472 7.97 5.91 11.89
C LEU A 472 7.93 4.65 12.74
N MET A 473 8.77 3.66 12.44
CA MET A 473 8.88 2.44 13.24
C MET A 473 9.23 2.75 14.69
N TYR A 474 10.23 3.62 14.91
CA TYR A 474 10.66 3.98 16.24
C TYR A 474 9.55 4.68 17.03
N LYS A 475 8.89 5.70 16.45
CA LYS A 475 7.84 6.47 17.11
C LYS A 475 6.64 5.60 17.48
N SER A 476 6.26 4.67 16.59
CA SER A 476 5.08 3.82 16.74
C SER A 476 5.32 2.54 17.54
N ARG A 477 6.57 2.20 17.89
CA ARG A 477 6.95 0.91 18.51
C ARG A 477 6.12 0.49 19.73
N ARG A 478 5.64 1.45 20.53
CA ARG A 478 4.93 1.18 21.79
C ARG A 478 3.42 1.16 21.64
N ASP A 479 2.89 1.64 20.52
CA ASP A 479 1.46 1.80 20.30
C ASP A 479 0.90 0.58 19.57
N PRO A 480 0.09 -0.28 20.23
CA PRO A 480 -0.50 -1.44 19.58
C PRO A 480 -1.46 -1.09 18.43
N ALA A 481 -2.01 0.12 18.38
CA ALA A 481 -2.87 0.57 17.27
C ALA A 481 -2.04 0.86 16.00
N GLN A 482 -0.77 1.18 16.15
CA GLN A 482 0.15 1.50 15.06
C GLN A 482 0.99 0.30 14.59
N ILE A 483 0.59 -0.92 15.00
CA ILE A 483 1.30 -2.13 14.62
C ILE A 483 1.32 -2.35 13.10
N GLY A 484 0.22 -2.04 12.41
CA GLY A 484 0.14 -2.18 10.95
C GLY A 484 1.17 -1.30 10.24
N LEU A 485 1.40 -0.08 10.75
CA LEU A 485 2.45 0.81 10.26
C LEU A 485 3.84 0.20 10.43
N VAL A 486 4.12 -0.44 11.57
CA VAL A 486 5.42 -1.13 11.78
C VAL A 486 5.58 -2.30 10.80
N HIS A 487 4.52 -3.05 10.50
CA HIS A 487 4.56 -4.15 9.53
C HIS A 487 4.92 -3.67 8.13
N ILE A 488 4.23 -2.65 7.60
CA ILE A 488 4.53 -2.15 6.24
C ILE A 488 5.97 -1.61 6.16
N CYS A 489 6.43 -0.87 7.16
CA CYS A 489 7.82 -0.43 7.26
C CYS A 489 8.81 -1.62 7.26
N THR A 490 8.46 -2.69 7.99
CA THR A 490 9.27 -3.92 8.05
C THR A 490 9.34 -4.60 6.70
N PHE A 491 8.22 -4.72 5.99
CA PHE A 491 8.19 -5.33 4.66
C PHE A 491 9.02 -4.54 3.65
N CYS A 492 8.88 -3.21 3.61
CA CYS A 492 9.72 -2.36 2.77
C CYS A 492 11.22 -2.57 3.05
N LEU A 493 11.63 -2.57 4.33
CA LEU A 493 13.03 -2.83 4.70
C LEU A 493 13.48 -4.26 4.41
N LEU A 494 12.61 -5.26 4.59
CA LEU A 494 12.91 -6.66 4.29
C LEU A 494 13.15 -6.88 2.80
N LYS A 495 12.31 -6.29 1.93
CA LYS A 495 12.49 -6.33 0.48
C LYS A 495 13.82 -5.67 0.08
N LEU A 496 14.08 -4.46 0.56
CA LEU A 496 15.34 -3.74 0.28
C LEU A 496 16.57 -4.49 0.80
N SER A 497 16.48 -5.10 1.99
CA SER A 497 17.60 -5.84 2.59
C SER A 497 18.04 -7.06 1.78
N GLY A 498 17.16 -7.59 0.92
CA GLY A 498 17.48 -8.69 0.01
C GLY A 498 18.49 -8.34 -1.07
N GLU A 499 18.88 -7.07 -1.20
CA GLU A 499 19.82 -6.59 -2.22
C GLU A 499 21.13 -6.10 -1.61
N ARG A 500 22.26 -6.54 -2.18
CA ARG A 500 23.61 -6.17 -1.73
C ARG A 500 23.83 -4.65 -1.74
N SER A 501 23.35 -3.98 -2.78
CA SER A 501 23.48 -2.52 -2.96
C SER A 501 22.89 -1.75 -1.78
N PHE A 502 21.77 -2.21 -1.21
CA PHE A 502 21.18 -1.64 -0.02
C PHE A 502 22.12 -1.72 1.19
N GLY A 503 22.66 -2.91 1.49
CA GLY A 503 23.61 -3.09 2.59
C GLY A 503 24.86 -2.23 2.45
N VAL A 504 25.36 -2.04 1.22
CA VAL A 504 26.47 -1.12 0.94
C VAL A 504 26.07 0.34 1.14
N ALA A 505 24.90 0.77 0.67
CA ALA A 505 24.42 2.15 0.76
C ALA A 505 24.23 2.63 2.21
N LEU A 506 23.90 1.73 3.14
CA LEU A 506 23.75 2.03 4.57
C LEU A 506 25.07 2.46 5.26
N ASN A 507 26.22 2.33 4.60
CA ASN A 507 27.49 2.85 5.12
C ASN A 507 27.63 4.37 5.01
N LYS A 508 26.72 5.06 4.30
CA LYS A 508 26.72 6.52 4.24
C LYS A 508 26.63 7.09 5.66
N PRO A 509 27.46 8.08 6.04
CA PRO A 509 27.40 8.70 7.36
C PRO A 509 26.00 9.25 7.67
N PHE A 510 25.51 9.00 8.87
CA PHE A 510 24.25 9.55 9.36
C PHE A 510 24.52 10.84 10.13
N THR A 511 24.00 11.95 9.62
CA THR A 511 24.24 13.30 10.16
C THR A 511 22.98 14.00 10.66
N LYS A 512 21.80 13.42 10.41
CA LYS A 512 20.51 14.04 10.74
C LYS A 512 20.22 13.89 12.24
N LYS A 513 19.62 14.92 12.85
CA LYS A 513 19.08 14.83 14.22
C LYS A 513 17.58 14.64 14.13
N LEU A 514 17.09 13.47 14.54
CA LEU A 514 15.66 13.17 14.52
C LEU A 514 14.98 13.68 15.81
N PRO A 515 13.71 14.14 15.73
CA PRO A 515 12.93 14.61 16.88
C PRO A 515 12.42 13.41 17.69
N THR A 516 13.34 12.65 18.27
CA THR A 516 13.09 11.41 19.02
C THR A 516 14.04 11.27 20.20
N ASP A 517 13.76 10.35 21.12
CA ASP A 517 14.65 9.95 22.22
C ASP A 517 15.66 8.86 21.80
N LEU A 518 16.02 8.79 20.51
CA LEU A 518 17.05 7.87 20.02
C LEU A 518 18.39 8.16 20.72
N PRO A 519 19.15 7.13 21.14
CA PRO A 519 20.50 7.31 21.67
C PRO A 519 21.37 8.10 20.70
N LEU A 520 22.22 8.99 21.22
CA LEU A 520 23.23 9.67 20.40
C LEU A 520 24.30 8.67 19.97
N PHE A 521 24.62 8.66 18.68
CA PHE A 521 25.69 7.87 18.10
C PHE A 521 26.38 8.66 16.98
N SER A 522 27.61 8.28 16.65
CA SER A 522 28.34 8.75 15.48
C SER A 522 28.64 7.53 14.62
N GLY A 523 28.07 7.46 13.42
CA GLY A 523 28.08 6.27 12.59
C GLY A 523 27.34 6.44 11.27
N GLY A 524 27.00 5.33 10.63
CA GLY A 524 26.26 5.29 9.37
C GLY A 524 24.76 5.07 9.54
N HIS A 525 24.05 4.95 8.42
CA HIS A 525 22.62 4.60 8.43
C HIS A 525 22.36 3.16 8.89
N HIS A 526 23.33 2.27 8.76
CA HIS A 526 23.27 0.93 9.35
C HIS A 526 23.20 0.95 10.89
N ASP A 527 23.81 1.94 11.54
CA ASP A 527 23.68 2.15 12.99
C ASP A 527 22.24 2.58 13.35
N LEU A 528 21.67 3.54 12.62
CA LEU A 528 20.27 3.96 12.79
C LEU A 528 19.32 2.77 12.68
N LEU A 529 19.47 1.97 11.62
CA LEU A 529 18.67 0.78 11.38
C LEU A 529 18.81 -0.22 12.53
N THR A 530 20.04 -0.53 12.93
CA THR A 530 20.33 -1.49 14.01
C THR A 530 19.75 -1.04 15.36
N ILE A 531 19.93 0.24 15.71
CA ILE A 531 19.41 0.80 16.96
C ILE A 531 17.88 0.79 16.96
N THR A 532 17.26 1.12 15.83
CA THR A 532 15.79 1.12 15.66
C THR A 532 15.22 -0.28 15.82
N LEU A 533 15.75 -1.26 15.09
CA LEU A 533 15.32 -2.66 15.15
C LEU A 533 15.55 -3.29 16.53
N HIS A 534 16.68 -2.98 17.18
CA HIS A 534 16.88 -3.35 18.59
C HIS A 534 15.77 -2.77 19.49
N LYS A 535 15.43 -1.49 19.32
CA LYS A 535 14.43 -0.83 20.17
C LYS A 535 13.02 -1.39 19.97
N LEU A 536 12.69 -1.87 18.78
CA LEU A 536 11.45 -2.61 18.51
C LEU A 536 11.40 -3.94 19.26
N VAL A 537 12.52 -4.66 19.37
CA VAL A 537 12.59 -5.94 20.11
C VAL A 537 12.54 -5.72 21.63
N VAL A 538 13.27 -4.74 22.15
CA VAL A 538 13.43 -4.56 23.61
C VAL A 538 12.35 -3.67 24.23
N ASN A 539 11.77 -2.77 23.45
CA ASN A 539 10.83 -1.74 23.93
C ASN A 539 9.65 -1.56 22.97
N GLY A 540 9.31 -2.63 22.24
CA GLY A 540 8.12 -2.67 21.40
C GLY A 540 6.90 -3.20 22.15
N ALA A 541 5.72 -2.99 21.58
CA ALA A 541 4.51 -3.67 22.00
C ALA A 541 4.66 -5.18 21.80
N TYR A 542 4.07 -5.99 22.68
CA TYR A 542 4.13 -7.46 22.61
C TYR A 542 3.66 -8.03 21.26
N LYS A 543 2.71 -7.34 20.61
CA LYS A 543 2.20 -7.74 19.31
C LYS A 543 3.27 -7.70 18.19
N LEU A 544 4.45 -7.10 18.43
CA LEU A 544 5.58 -7.09 17.49
C LEU A 544 6.43 -8.36 17.53
N VAL A 545 6.22 -9.28 18.49
CA VAL A 545 6.98 -10.54 18.59
C VAL A 545 7.02 -11.35 17.28
N PRO A 546 5.91 -11.49 16.51
CA PRO A 546 5.93 -12.18 15.21
C PRO A 546 6.89 -11.55 14.18
N LEU A 547 7.24 -10.27 14.33
CA LEU A 547 8.17 -9.56 13.44
C LEU A 547 9.63 -9.70 13.85
N TYR A 548 9.96 -10.31 15.00
CA TYR A 548 11.35 -10.41 15.47
C TYR A 548 12.25 -11.15 14.47
N SER A 549 11.75 -12.22 13.86
CA SER A 549 12.47 -12.93 12.80
C SER A 549 12.75 -12.03 11.59
N CYS A 550 11.79 -11.19 11.20
CA CYS A 550 11.96 -10.24 10.10
C CYS A 550 13.01 -9.17 10.45
N PHE A 551 12.96 -8.61 11.66
CA PHE A 551 13.94 -7.63 12.13
C PHE A 551 15.36 -8.19 12.11
N LEU A 552 15.55 -9.40 12.66
CA LEU A 552 16.86 -10.05 12.67
C LEU A 552 17.32 -10.45 11.27
N THR A 553 16.39 -10.86 10.38
CA THR A 553 16.69 -11.15 8.98
C THR A 553 17.19 -9.91 8.24
N ILE A 554 16.55 -8.75 8.43
CA ILE A 554 17.00 -7.48 7.85
C ILE A 554 18.44 -7.18 8.29
N ILE A 555 18.71 -7.26 9.60
CA ILE A 555 20.06 -7.03 10.16
C ILE A 555 21.07 -8.03 9.58
N CYS A 556 20.71 -9.32 9.52
CA CYS A 556 21.55 -10.39 9.01
C CYS A 556 21.92 -10.20 7.54
N ASN A 557 20.95 -9.83 6.69
CA ASN A 557 21.17 -9.59 5.27
C ASN A 557 22.18 -8.45 5.01
N VAL A 558 22.15 -7.40 5.83
CA VAL A 558 23.01 -6.22 5.62
C VAL A 558 24.36 -6.29 6.35
N SER A 559 24.50 -7.13 7.37
CA SER A 559 25.69 -7.18 8.21
C SER A 559 27.02 -7.56 7.53
N PRO A 560 27.07 -8.35 6.43
CA PRO A 560 28.32 -8.59 5.70
C PRO A 560 28.95 -7.33 5.09
N TYR A 561 28.18 -6.24 4.99
CA TYR A 561 28.57 -5.03 4.27
C TYR A 561 28.88 -3.84 5.18
N TRP A 562 28.75 -3.96 6.50
CA TRP A 562 29.01 -2.86 7.44
C TRP A 562 30.50 -2.60 7.60
N ARG A 563 30.98 -1.49 7.03
CA ARG A 563 32.41 -1.15 7.04
C ARG A 563 32.89 -0.72 8.42
N SER A 564 32.06 -0.02 9.19
CA SER A 564 32.41 0.47 10.53
C SER A 564 31.15 0.84 11.30
N MET A 565 30.90 0.16 12.40
CA MET A 565 29.75 0.36 13.28
C MET A 565 30.12 1.18 14.53
N SER A 566 29.19 2.01 15.00
CA SER A 566 29.32 2.73 16.26
C SER A 566 29.30 1.79 17.47
N LEU A 567 29.96 2.20 18.56
CA LEU A 567 29.89 1.46 19.83
C LEU A 567 28.46 1.27 20.34
N VAL A 568 27.59 2.26 20.13
CA VAL A 568 26.20 2.20 20.58
C VAL A 568 25.45 1.07 19.89
N ALA A 569 25.54 0.96 18.56
CA ALA A 569 24.91 -0.11 17.79
C ALA A 569 25.55 -1.48 18.10
N ALA A 570 26.88 -1.54 18.24
CA ALA A 570 27.59 -2.75 18.65
C ALA A 570 27.05 -3.33 19.98
N VAL A 571 26.95 -2.48 21.00
CA VAL A 571 26.39 -2.87 22.31
C VAL A 571 24.92 -3.27 22.18
N LYS A 572 24.12 -2.63 21.31
CA LYS A 572 22.73 -3.04 21.07
C LYS A 572 22.65 -4.46 20.51
N LEU A 573 23.46 -4.83 19.51
CA LEU A 573 23.44 -6.19 18.97
C LEU A 573 23.83 -7.24 20.02
N VAL A 574 24.88 -6.97 20.81
CA VAL A 574 25.29 -7.89 21.87
C VAL A 574 24.22 -7.99 22.96
N ASN A 575 23.52 -6.91 23.29
CA ASN A 575 22.39 -6.96 24.23
C ASN A 575 21.22 -7.81 23.69
N LEU A 576 20.94 -7.79 22.37
CA LEU A 576 19.95 -8.72 21.80
C LEU A 576 20.40 -10.16 21.97
N PHE A 577 21.67 -10.46 21.77
CA PHE A 577 22.20 -11.81 22.00
C PHE A 577 22.03 -12.23 23.47
N GLU A 578 22.32 -11.35 24.43
CA GLU A 578 22.08 -11.64 25.86
C GLU A 578 20.59 -11.85 26.17
N LEU A 579 19.71 -11.06 25.55
CA LEU A 579 18.27 -11.20 25.70
C LEU A 579 17.79 -12.57 25.21
N PHE A 580 18.09 -12.93 23.96
CA PHE A 580 17.63 -14.18 23.37
C PHE A 580 18.31 -15.43 23.95
N SER A 581 19.52 -15.30 24.51
CA SER A 581 20.22 -16.38 25.23
C SER A 581 19.84 -16.48 26.71
N SER A 582 18.98 -15.57 27.19
CA SER A 582 18.44 -15.66 28.54
C SER A 582 17.51 -16.86 28.67
N PRO A 583 17.45 -17.55 29.82
CA PRO A 583 16.58 -18.71 30.01
C PRO A 583 15.11 -18.45 29.66
N LYS A 584 14.60 -17.23 29.91
CA LYS A 584 13.20 -16.88 29.59
C LYS A 584 12.91 -16.89 28.10
N PHE A 585 13.86 -16.46 27.26
CA PHE A 585 13.66 -16.46 25.81
C PHE A 585 14.06 -17.78 25.19
N LEU A 586 15.24 -18.32 25.54
CA LEU A 586 15.77 -19.54 24.94
C LEU A 586 14.84 -20.74 25.10
N TYR A 587 14.13 -20.83 26.22
CA TYR A 587 13.21 -21.93 26.52
C TYR A 587 11.72 -21.54 26.41
N SER A 588 11.40 -20.42 25.75
CA SER A 588 9.99 -20.00 25.52
C SER A 588 9.24 -20.88 24.54
N GLY A 589 9.97 -21.61 23.69
CA GLY A 589 9.41 -22.57 22.75
C GLY A 589 10.53 -23.30 22.01
N GLU A 590 10.18 -24.37 21.30
CA GLU A 590 11.13 -25.25 20.61
C GLU A 590 12.04 -24.48 19.64
N HIS A 591 11.45 -23.57 18.85
CA HIS A 591 12.15 -22.82 17.81
C HIS A 591 12.71 -21.46 18.26
N ALA A 592 12.60 -21.11 19.55
CA ALA A 592 13.05 -19.81 20.05
C ALA A 592 14.56 -19.54 19.80
N HIS A 593 15.34 -20.61 19.72
CA HIS A 593 16.77 -20.57 19.42
C HIS A 593 17.12 -20.06 18.02
N ARG A 594 16.18 -20.06 17.06
CA ARG A 594 16.43 -19.56 15.69
C ARG A 594 16.79 -18.07 15.65
N HIS A 595 16.28 -17.27 16.59
CA HIS A 595 16.68 -15.86 16.73
C HIS A 595 18.17 -15.72 17.11
N LEU A 596 18.69 -16.63 17.94
CA LEU A 596 20.12 -16.66 18.28
C LEU A 596 20.97 -17.06 17.08
N ALA A 597 20.51 -18.01 16.27
CA ALA A 597 21.22 -18.41 15.06
C ALA A 597 21.43 -17.21 14.12
N LEU A 598 20.38 -16.41 13.87
CA LEU A 598 20.46 -15.19 13.06
C LEU A 598 21.43 -14.15 13.65
N LEU A 599 21.44 -13.94 14.98
CA LEU A 599 22.37 -13.00 15.62
C LEU A 599 23.82 -13.48 15.60
N LEU A 600 24.06 -14.77 15.79
CA LEU A 600 25.39 -15.35 15.64
C LEU A 600 25.88 -15.23 14.21
N GLU A 601 25.00 -15.43 13.22
CA GLU A 601 25.30 -15.18 11.82
C GLU A 601 25.64 -13.69 11.57
N VAL A 602 24.92 -12.75 12.20
CA VAL A 602 25.28 -11.32 12.15
C VAL A 602 26.71 -11.09 12.65
N PHE A 603 27.08 -11.65 13.80
CA PHE A 603 28.44 -11.50 14.32
C PHE A 603 29.48 -12.14 13.40
N ASN A 604 29.20 -13.35 12.89
CA ASN A 604 30.10 -14.06 11.99
C ASN A 604 30.30 -13.30 10.67
N ASN A 605 29.22 -12.75 10.09
CA ASN A 605 29.29 -11.90 8.91
C ASN A 605 30.26 -10.74 9.13
N VAL A 606 30.12 -10.01 10.24
CA VAL A 606 30.98 -8.85 10.52
C VAL A 606 32.42 -9.28 10.80
N ILE A 607 32.63 -10.36 11.56
CA ILE A 607 33.98 -10.87 11.90
C ILE A 607 34.70 -11.43 10.65
N GLN A 608 33.99 -12.12 9.76
CA GLN A 608 34.60 -12.74 8.58
C GLN A 608 34.84 -11.74 7.46
N TYR A 609 33.92 -10.78 7.25
CA TYR A 609 33.95 -9.90 6.09
C TYR A 609 34.40 -8.46 6.37
N GLN A 610 34.21 -7.97 7.60
CA GLN A 610 34.39 -6.56 7.95
C GLN A 610 35.15 -6.35 9.27
N TYR A 611 35.99 -7.30 9.69
CA TYR A 611 36.67 -7.27 10.99
C TYR A 611 37.41 -5.95 11.25
N HIS A 612 38.24 -5.52 10.29
CA HIS A 612 39.18 -4.41 10.47
C HIS A 612 38.51 -3.09 10.88
N GLY A 613 37.33 -2.79 10.33
CA GLY A 613 36.61 -1.56 10.64
C GLY A 613 35.61 -1.68 11.81
N ASN A 614 35.40 -2.87 12.37
CA ASN A 614 34.39 -3.12 13.40
C ASN A 614 34.97 -3.49 14.77
N THR A 615 36.03 -2.80 15.18
CA THR A 615 36.67 -3.00 16.50
C THR A 615 35.70 -2.78 17.67
N HIS A 616 34.74 -1.87 17.53
CA HIS A 616 33.70 -1.65 18.54
C HIS A 616 32.81 -2.88 18.78
N LEU A 617 32.48 -3.65 17.73
CA LEU A 617 31.76 -4.90 17.88
C LEU A 617 32.62 -5.96 18.57
N VAL A 618 33.86 -6.11 18.12
CA VAL A 618 34.83 -7.05 18.70
C VAL A 618 35.00 -6.78 20.21
N TYR A 619 35.18 -5.52 20.57
CA TYR A 619 35.24 -5.08 21.96
C TYR A 619 33.97 -5.42 22.75
N ALA A 620 32.78 -5.15 22.19
CA ALA A 620 31.52 -5.49 22.84
C ALA A 620 31.34 -7.01 23.04
N LEU A 621 31.80 -7.83 22.09
CA LEU A 621 31.79 -9.29 22.22
C LEU A 621 32.72 -9.77 23.33
N ILE A 622 33.95 -9.24 23.40
CA ILE A 622 34.92 -9.56 24.47
C ILE A 622 34.35 -9.25 25.85
N ARG A 623 33.70 -8.10 26.01
CA ARG A 623 33.04 -7.69 27.26
C ARG A 623 31.89 -8.60 27.69
N ARG A 624 31.39 -9.46 26.80
CA ARG A 624 30.31 -10.42 27.06
C ARG A 624 30.73 -11.87 26.80
N LYS A 625 32.03 -12.17 26.88
CA LYS A 625 32.61 -13.51 26.68
C LYS A 625 31.88 -14.62 27.43
N ASP A 626 31.45 -14.34 28.68
CA ASP A 626 30.77 -15.33 29.53
C ASP A 626 29.42 -15.78 28.97
N SER A 627 28.67 -14.89 28.31
CA SER A 627 27.38 -15.23 27.70
C SER A 627 27.53 -16.22 26.54
N PHE A 628 28.59 -16.09 25.73
CA PHE A 628 28.93 -17.06 24.68
C PHE A 628 29.42 -18.39 25.28
N GLY A 629 30.28 -18.34 26.31
CA GLY A 629 30.78 -19.53 27.00
C GLY A 629 29.67 -20.35 27.67
N ARG A 630 28.66 -19.69 28.24
CA ARG A 630 27.46 -20.36 28.79
C ARG A 630 26.69 -21.15 27.74
N LEU A 631 26.53 -20.59 26.55
CA LEU A 631 25.81 -21.24 25.44
C LEU A 631 26.62 -22.40 24.85
N ALA A 632 27.93 -22.20 24.64
CA ALA A 632 28.83 -23.24 24.13
C ALA A 632 28.98 -24.45 25.08
N SER A 633 28.92 -24.21 26.39
CA SER A 633 29.02 -25.24 27.44
C SER A 633 27.66 -25.76 27.94
N LEU A 634 26.59 -25.51 27.19
CA LEU A 634 25.24 -25.95 27.55
C LEU A 634 25.14 -27.48 27.46
N THR A 635 24.59 -28.06 28.51
CA THR A 635 24.32 -29.50 28.64
C THR A 635 22.83 -29.69 28.90
N LEU A 636 22.28 -30.86 28.57
CA LEU A 636 20.86 -31.13 28.76
C LEU A 636 20.43 -30.87 30.22
N LYS A 637 21.22 -31.35 31.19
CA LYS A 637 20.98 -31.14 32.62
C LYS A 637 20.89 -29.65 32.97
N LYS A 638 21.87 -28.84 32.54
CA LYS A 638 21.85 -27.39 32.77
C LYS A 638 20.66 -26.72 32.08
N ALA A 639 20.31 -27.15 30.86
CA ALA A 639 19.19 -26.60 30.11
C ALA A 639 17.86 -26.86 30.82
N GLN A 640 17.63 -28.11 31.27
CA GLN A 640 16.45 -28.49 32.04
C GLN A 640 16.38 -27.77 33.39
N GLU A 641 17.49 -27.66 34.12
CA GLU A 641 17.56 -26.89 35.39
C GLU A 641 17.22 -25.41 35.16
N GLN A 642 17.76 -24.79 34.11
CA GLN A 642 17.49 -23.38 33.79
C GLN A 642 16.06 -23.17 33.31
N CYS A 643 15.52 -24.08 32.48
CA CYS A 643 14.13 -24.07 32.03
C CYS A 643 13.17 -24.21 33.22
N HIS A 644 13.42 -25.19 34.09
CA HIS A 644 12.64 -25.38 35.32
C HIS A 644 12.72 -24.15 36.23
N LYS A 645 13.90 -23.54 36.40
CA LYS A 645 14.05 -22.30 37.17
C LYS A 645 13.31 -21.11 36.55
N ALA A 646 13.24 -21.04 35.23
CA ALA A 646 12.58 -19.94 34.52
C ALA A 646 11.05 -20.07 34.52
N PHE A 647 10.51 -21.30 34.46
CA PHE A 647 9.08 -21.57 34.22
C PHE A 647 8.37 -22.41 35.31
N GLY A 648 9.07 -23.06 36.24
CA GLY A 648 8.52 -23.71 37.46
C GLY A 648 7.42 -24.77 37.26
N GLU A 649 6.83 -25.28 38.35
CA GLU A 649 5.58 -26.09 38.36
C GLU A 649 4.31 -25.23 38.50
N GLN A 650 4.42 -24.07 39.13
CA GLN A 650 3.39 -23.04 39.16
C GLN A 650 4.01 -21.74 38.68
N SER A 651 3.65 -21.31 37.48
CA SER A 651 3.39 -19.91 37.16
C SER A 651 3.19 -19.80 35.66
N ARG A 652 1.93 -19.68 35.25
CA ARG A 652 1.59 -18.78 34.16
C ARG A 652 2.19 -17.43 34.54
N SER A 653 3.43 -17.16 34.13
CA SER A 653 3.95 -15.81 34.18
C SER A 653 2.95 -14.97 33.39
N GLU A 654 2.53 -13.86 33.98
CA GLU A 654 1.58 -12.89 33.41
C GLU A 654 1.97 -12.38 32.00
N TYR A 655 3.12 -12.82 31.47
CA TYR A 655 3.54 -12.62 30.10
C TYR A 655 2.98 -13.64 29.08
N ASP A 656 2.48 -14.81 29.48
CA ASP A 656 2.16 -15.89 28.51
C ASP A 656 0.78 -16.56 28.67
N ALA A 657 0.09 -16.33 29.79
CA ALA A 657 -1.28 -16.81 29.96
C ALA A 657 -2.31 -16.08 29.09
N ASP A 658 -2.04 -14.79 28.92
CA ASP A 658 -2.85 -13.83 28.20
C ASP A 658 -2.33 -13.68 26.77
N LEU A 659 -1.03 -13.89 26.51
CA LEU A 659 -0.48 -13.98 25.16
C LEU A 659 -0.95 -15.26 24.45
N ALA A 660 -0.82 -16.44 25.05
CA ALA A 660 -1.34 -17.68 24.44
C ALA A 660 -2.87 -17.66 24.33
N ARG A 661 -3.61 -17.15 25.34
CA ARG A 661 -5.08 -17.01 25.24
C ARG A 661 -5.53 -15.86 24.35
N ARG A 662 -4.74 -14.81 24.12
CA ARG A 662 -5.04 -13.74 23.14
C ARG A 662 -4.54 -14.08 21.75
N VAL A 663 -3.59 -14.99 21.61
CA VAL A 663 -3.14 -15.57 20.33
C VAL A 663 -4.10 -16.70 19.92
N GLU A 664 -4.61 -17.51 20.86
CA GLU A 664 -5.73 -18.47 20.63
C GLU A 664 -7.08 -17.75 20.44
N ARG A 665 -7.26 -16.54 20.99
CA ARG A 665 -8.41 -15.64 20.69
C ARG A 665 -8.13 -14.68 19.52
N MET A 666 -6.90 -14.65 18.99
CA MET A 666 -6.62 -14.06 17.70
C MET A 666 -6.87 -15.17 16.71
N ASP A 667 -8.02 -15.07 16.04
CA ASP A 667 -8.28 -15.90 14.89
C ASP A 667 -7.11 -15.73 13.90
N PRO A 668 -6.58 -16.80 13.26
CA PRO A 668 -5.53 -16.74 12.24
C PRO A 668 -5.81 -15.78 11.07
N LYS A 669 -7.03 -15.22 11.02
CA LYS A 669 -7.60 -14.38 9.96
C LYS A 669 -6.94 -13.01 9.78
N GLY A 670 -6.07 -12.54 10.68
CA GLY A 670 -5.55 -11.15 10.64
C GLY A 670 -4.05 -10.97 10.42
N LEU A 671 -3.26 -12.04 10.39
CA LEU A 671 -1.80 -11.97 10.27
C LEU A 671 -1.34 -12.95 9.20
N PRO A 672 -0.36 -12.58 8.36
CA PRO A 672 0.31 -13.56 7.55
C PRO A 672 0.82 -14.65 8.45
N ASN A 673 0.37 -15.88 8.18
CA ASN A 673 0.99 -17.06 8.74
C ASN A 673 2.40 -17.10 8.15
N THR A 674 3.32 -16.39 8.80
CA THR A 674 4.78 -16.51 8.60
C THR A 674 5.26 -17.92 8.95
N GLY A 675 4.35 -18.81 9.36
CA GLY A 675 4.52 -20.24 9.54
C GLY A 675 5.11 -20.98 8.34
N ALA A 676 5.02 -20.45 7.10
CA ALA A 676 5.76 -21.03 5.98
C ALA A 676 7.29 -20.79 6.06
N MET A 677 7.76 -19.85 6.88
CA MET A 677 9.19 -19.67 7.22
C MET A 677 9.55 -20.24 8.61
N MET A 678 8.58 -20.68 9.41
CA MET A 678 8.80 -21.20 10.75
C MET A 678 7.77 -22.31 11.01
N GLY A 679 8.21 -23.57 11.05
CA GLY A 679 7.38 -24.72 11.44
C GLY A 679 6.46 -24.36 12.61
N GLY A 680 5.17 -24.27 12.30
CA GLY A 680 4.11 -24.01 13.25
C GLY A 680 3.31 -25.30 13.37
N ASP A 681 3.85 -26.25 14.12
CA ASP A 681 3.09 -27.34 14.70
C ASP A 681 3.51 -27.43 16.17
N ASP A 682 2.51 -27.64 17.03
CA ASP A 682 2.59 -27.88 18.48
C ASP A 682 2.50 -26.67 19.43
N MET A 683 1.35 -25.99 19.44
CA MET A 683 0.93 -25.13 20.56
C MET A 683 -0.01 -25.91 21.50
N GLY A 684 0.58 -26.69 22.41
CA GLY A 684 -0.17 -27.36 23.48
C GLY A 684 0.67 -27.96 24.61
N GLY A 685 1.97 -28.21 24.38
CA GLY A 685 2.88 -28.75 25.38
C GLY A 685 3.71 -27.69 26.12
N LYS A 686 3.98 -27.90 27.41
CA LYS A 686 5.08 -27.21 28.11
C LYS A 686 6.39 -27.62 27.43
N PHE A 687 7.09 -26.67 26.80
CA PHE A 687 8.39 -26.97 26.22
C PHE A 687 9.38 -27.41 27.31
N VAL A 688 9.97 -28.59 27.13
CA VAL A 688 11.02 -29.13 27.99
C VAL A 688 12.21 -29.48 27.09
N PRO A 689 13.42 -28.98 27.37
CA PRO A 689 14.60 -29.34 26.60
C PRO A 689 14.79 -30.86 26.51
N THR A 690 14.85 -31.36 25.28
CA THR A 690 15.15 -32.75 24.94
C THR A 690 16.57 -32.89 24.39
N GLU A 691 17.07 -34.12 24.28
CA GLU A 691 18.39 -34.37 23.67
C GLU A 691 18.37 -34.05 22.16
N GLU A 692 17.24 -34.29 21.49
CA GLU A 692 17.01 -33.92 20.09
C GLU A 692 17.09 -32.41 19.90
N TRP A 693 16.35 -31.65 20.72
CA TRP A 693 16.40 -30.19 20.71
C TRP A 693 17.82 -29.66 20.99
N LEU A 694 18.52 -30.22 21.97
CA LEU A 694 19.89 -29.78 22.28
C LEU A 694 20.85 -30.07 21.13
N THR A 695 20.64 -31.19 20.43
CA THR A 695 21.42 -31.56 19.25
C THR A 695 21.13 -30.61 18.09
N GLU A 696 19.86 -30.30 17.81
CA GLU A 696 19.45 -29.31 16.81
C GLU A 696 20.02 -27.92 17.14
N LEU A 697 19.91 -27.48 18.40
CA LEU A 697 20.49 -26.23 18.88
C LEU A 697 22.00 -26.17 18.59
N LYS A 698 22.75 -27.21 18.96
CA LYS A 698 24.21 -27.23 18.77
C LYS A 698 24.58 -27.26 17.29
N ASN A 699 23.79 -27.93 16.46
CA ASN A 699 24.04 -28.01 15.01
C ASN A 699 23.64 -26.73 14.27
N SER A 700 22.64 -26.00 14.77
CA SER A 700 22.10 -24.79 14.13
C SER A 700 22.83 -23.50 14.52
N LEU A 701 23.49 -23.45 15.68
CA LEU A 701 24.18 -22.25 16.16
C LEU A 701 25.63 -22.16 15.64
N PRO A 702 25.97 -21.15 14.81
CA PRO A 702 27.31 -21.03 14.22
C PRO A 702 28.30 -20.38 15.20
N LEU A 703 28.62 -21.06 16.30
CA LEU A 703 29.44 -20.52 17.40
C LEU A 703 30.95 -20.51 17.14
N GLU A 704 31.43 -21.24 16.14
CA GLU A 704 32.86 -21.50 15.94
C GLU A 704 33.68 -20.21 15.76
N THR A 705 33.27 -19.34 14.84
CA THR A 705 33.99 -18.09 14.52
C THR A 705 34.09 -17.17 15.74
N VAL A 706 32.97 -16.88 16.43
CA VAL A 706 32.99 -16.04 17.64
C VAL A 706 33.81 -16.69 18.75
N THR A 707 33.73 -18.01 18.92
CA THR A 707 34.49 -18.71 19.95
C THR A 707 36.00 -18.63 19.68
N ARG A 708 36.43 -18.83 18.43
CA ARG A 708 37.84 -18.69 18.03
C ARG A 708 38.36 -17.26 18.24
N LEU A 709 37.56 -16.27 17.86
CA LEU A 709 37.85 -14.85 18.12
C LEU A 709 38.08 -14.60 19.62
N LEU A 710 37.14 -15.01 20.46
CA LEU A 710 37.21 -14.79 21.91
C LEU A 710 38.39 -15.55 22.54
N GLN A 711 38.66 -16.79 22.15
CA GLN A 711 39.80 -17.57 22.64
C GLN A 711 41.14 -16.89 22.40
N HIS A 712 41.28 -16.16 21.29
CA HIS A 712 42.52 -15.46 20.96
C HIS A 712 42.60 -14.07 21.61
N LEU A 713 41.53 -13.28 21.56
CA LEU A 713 41.56 -11.87 21.96
C LEU A 713 41.35 -11.65 23.46
N VAL A 714 40.60 -12.53 24.14
CA VAL A 714 40.37 -12.38 25.59
C VAL A 714 41.68 -12.38 26.39
N PRO A 715 42.61 -13.36 26.20
CA PRO A 715 43.88 -13.35 26.93
C PRO A 715 44.73 -12.10 26.67
N VAL A 716 44.69 -11.57 25.44
CA VAL A 716 45.42 -10.35 25.05
C VAL A 716 44.90 -9.14 25.83
N VAL A 717 43.57 -8.98 25.90
CA VAL A 717 42.96 -7.90 26.68
C VAL A 717 43.21 -8.07 28.18
N ASP A 718 43.07 -9.30 28.71
CA ASP A 718 43.33 -9.60 30.12
C ASP A 718 44.79 -9.29 30.52
N GLU A 719 45.77 -9.54 29.63
CA GLU A 719 47.19 -9.19 29.85
C GLU A 719 47.42 -7.66 29.90
N ILE A 720 46.77 -6.90 29.03
CA ILE A 720 46.87 -5.42 29.01
C ILE A 720 46.30 -4.84 30.30
N VAL A 721 45.13 -5.32 30.73
CA VAL A 721 44.48 -4.92 31.98
C VAL A 721 45.36 -5.25 33.18
N ALA A 722 45.99 -6.43 33.19
CA ALA A 722 46.90 -6.84 34.25
C ALA A 722 48.17 -5.96 34.33
N LYS A 723 48.79 -5.65 33.18
CA LYS A 723 49.99 -4.79 33.11
C LYS A 723 49.75 -3.36 33.59
N ARG A 724 48.51 -2.87 33.49
CA ARG A 724 48.11 -1.50 33.84
C ARG A 724 47.37 -1.40 35.17
N GLN A 725 47.44 -2.43 36.02
CA GLN A 725 46.79 -2.47 37.34
C GLN A 725 45.27 -2.15 37.28
N GLY A 726 44.58 -2.53 36.20
CA GLY A 726 43.13 -2.33 36.06
C GLY A 726 42.68 -0.94 35.58
N ALA A 727 43.58 0.03 35.44
CA ALA A 727 43.26 1.37 34.92
C ALA A 727 43.60 1.45 33.42
N VAL A 728 42.78 0.83 32.58
CA VAL A 728 42.92 0.90 31.11
C VAL A 728 41.69 1.61 30.54
N ASP A 729 41.91 2.63 29.73
CA ASP A 729 40.83 3.33 29.04
C ASP A 729 40.25 2.48 27.89
N GLU A 730 38.97 2.66 27.59
CA GLU A 730 38.29 1.98 26.49
C GLU A 730 38.98 2.27 25.15
N GLN A 731 39.44 3.51 24.95
CA GLN A 731 40.13 3.92 23.74
C GLN A 731 41.45 3.15 23.54
N GLU A 732 42.21 2.91 24.62
CA GLU A 732 43.46 2.15 24.56
C GLU A 732 43.21 0.70 24.13
N ILE A 733 42.15 0.06 24.64
CA ILE A 733 41.78 -1.30 24.24
C ILE A 733 41.39 -1.33 22.76
N LEU A 734 40.61 -0.34 22.31
CA LEU A 734 40.17 -0.25 20.91
C LEU A 734 41.35 -0.03 19.94
N GLU A 735 42.37 0.73 20.34
CA GLU A 735 43.60 0.93 19.57
C GLU A 735 44.36 -0.38 19.39
N VAL A 736 44.58 -1.14 20.48
CA VAL A 736 45.23 -2.45 20.40
C VAL A 736 44.43 -3.42 19.52
N LEU A 737 43.12 -3.51 19.70
CA LEU A 737 42.28 -4.42 18.91
C LEU A 737 42.32 -4.12 17.41
N ARG A 738 42.56 -2.85 17.02
CA ARG A 738 42.68 -2.42 15.62
C ARG A 738 43.92 -2.98 14.94
N ASP A 739 45.00 -3.16 15.68
CA ASP A 739 46.29 -3.61 15.16
C ASP A 739 46.40 -5.14 15.07
N ILE A 740 45.49 -5.88 15.73
CA ILE A 740 45.51 -7.34 15.73
C ILE A 740 44.91 -7.89 14.43
N VAL A 741 45.65 -8.75 13.74
CA VAL A 741 45.23 -9.42 12.51
C VAL A 741 44.70 -10.82 12.82
N MET A 742 43.49 -11.13 12.34
CA MET A 742 42.83 -12.43 12.55
C MET A 742 43.06 -13.44 11.42
N VAL A 743 43.86 -13.08 10.41
CA VAL A 743 44.15 -13.92 9.24
C VAL A 743 44.86 -15.21 9.67
N GLY A 744 44.34 -16.36 9.22
CA GLY A 744 44.88 -17.68 9.55
C GLY A 744 44.46 -18.21 10.93
N LEU A 745 43.78 -17.43 11.75
CA LEU A 745 43.25 -17.83 13.07
C LEU A 745 41.76 -18.17 13.03
N LEU A 746 40.99 -17.48 12.19
CA LEU A 746 39.57 -17.71 12.00
C LEU A 746 39.32 -18.92 11.07
N PRO A 747 38.18 -19.62 11.23
CA PRO A 747 37.77 -20.64 10.28
C PRO A 747 37.52 -20.05 8.90
N VAL A 748 37.45 -20.91 7.88
CA VAL A 748 37.15 -20.50 6.50
C VAL A 748 35.85 -19.68 6.48
N PRO A 749 35.82 -18.52 5.80
CA PRO A 749 34.61 -17.71 5.70
C PRO A 749 33.44 -18.53 5.13
N HIS A 750 32.31 -18.55 5.84
CA HIS A 750 31.08 -19.16 5.34
C HIS A 750 30.52 -18.31 4.19
N ALA A 751 29.78 -18.89 3.24
CA ALA A 751 29.13 -18.11 2.19
C ALA A 751 28.14 -17.08 2.79
N ILE A 752 28.03 -15.90 2.16
CA ILE A 752 27.00 -14.92 2.53
C ILE A 752 25.64 -15.47 2.11
N VAL A 753 24.73 -15.63 3.08
CA VAL A 753 23.36 -16.07 2.85
C VAL A 753 22.45 -14.84 2.87
N ILE A 754 21.80 -14.55 1.75
CA ILE A 754 20.83 -13.46 1.64
C ILE A 754 19.42 -14.05 1.60
N ARG A 755 18.57 -13.63 2.54
CA ARG A 755 17.18 -14.07 2.67
C ARG A 755 16.27 -13.02 2.05
N LYS A 756 15.76 -13.27 0.84
CA LYS A 756 14.85 -12.35 0.14
C LYS A 756 13.40 -12.57 0.59
N TYR A 757 12.62 -11.49 0.61
CA TYR A 757 11.17 -11.57 0.78
C TYR A 757 10.54 -12.46 -0.30
N GLN A 758 9.57 -13.29 0.10
CA GLN A 758 8.80 -14.14 -0.80
C GLN A 758 7.32 -13.76 -0.71
N PRO A 759 6.70 -13.32 -1.82
CA PRO A 759 5.27 -13.06 -1.88
C PRO A 759 4.47 -14.30 -1.49
N ASN A 760 3.39 -14.10 -0.74
CA ASN A 760 2.46 -15.16 -0.39
C ASN A 760 1.05 -14.57 -0.20
N GLN A 761 0.04 -15.43 -0.32
CA GLN A 761 -1.37 -15.05 -0.24
C GLN A 761 -1.70 -14.33 1.07
N TYR A 762 -1.18 -14.80 2.20
CA TYR A 762 -1.49 -14.18 3.48
C TYR A 762 -0.95 -12.75 3.60
N THR A 763 0.22 -12.48 3.03
CA THR A 763 0.77 -11.12 2.99
C THR A 763 -0.09 -10.24 2.09
N ALA A 764 -0.56 -10.75 0.95
CA ALA A 764 -1.48 -10.01 0.09
C ALA A 764 -2.79 -9.65 0.82
N LEU A 765 -3.42 -10.60 1.51
CA LEU A 765 -4.63 -10.36 2.31
C LEU A 765 -4.39 -9.34 3.43
N TRP A 766 -3.25 -9.44 4.11
CA TRP A 766 -2.86 -8.47 5.12
C TRP A 766 -2.72 -7.06 4.54
N PHE A 767 -2.17 -6.92 3.32
CA PHE A 767 -2.07 -5.63 2.64
C PHE A 767 -3.44 -5.02 2.36
N THR A 768 -4.38 -5.82 1.85
CA THR A 768 -5.77 -5.38 1.65
C THR A 768 -6.42 -4.93 2.95
N ALA A 769 -6.37 -5.77 4.00
CA ALA A 769 -6.96 -5.45 5.30
C ALA A 769 -6.31 -4.21 5.95
N PHE A 770 -4.99 -4.08 5.86
CA PHE A 770 -4.27 -2.90 6.35
C PHE A 770 -4.67 -1.63 5.59
N MET A 771 -4.71 -1.68 4.25
CA MET A 771 -5.08 -0.56 3.41
C MET A 771 -6.50 -0.07 3.73
N TRP A 772 -7.48 -0.98 3.74
CA TRP A 772 -8.86 -0.63 4.07
C TRP A 772 -9.03 -0.16 5.51
N GLY A 773 -8.26 -0.71 6.47
CA GLY A 773 -8.20 -0.22 7.84
C GLY A 773 -7.71 1.22 7.94
N VAL A 774 -6.69 1.58 7.16
CA VAL A 774 -6.20 2.97 7.04
C VAL A 774 -7.27 3.87 6.44
N ILE A 775 -7.87 3.45 5.33
CA ILE A 775 -8.92 4.23 4.65
C ILE A 775 -10.11 4.47 5.58
N PHE A 776 -10.55 3.46 6.34
CA PHE A 776 -11.58 3.58 7.35
C PHE A 776 -11.21 4.66 8.39
N LEU A 777 -10.04 4.55 9.02
CA LEU A 777 -9.59 5.49 10.06
C LEU A 777 -9.40 6.93 9.53
N ARG A 778 -9.03 7.10 8.25
CA ARG A 778 -8.84 8.42 7.62
C ARG A 778 -10.13 9.10 7.20
N ASN A 779 -11.25 8.37 7.15
CA ASN A 779 -12.54 8.88 6.69
C ASN A 779 -13.59 8.94 7.81
N GLN A 780 -13.16 9.25 9.04
CA GLN A 780 -14.07 9.40 10.19
C GLN A 780 -14.76 10.77 10.27
N SER A 781 -14.24 11.81 9.63
CA SER A 781 -14.87 13.14 9.62
C SER A 781 -16.19 13.18 8.84
N LEU A 782 -16.25 12.38 7.77
CA LEU A 782 -17.43 12.14 6.95
C LEU A 782 -17.56 10.62 6.83
N PRO A 783 -18.17 9.94 7.84
CA PRO A 783 -18.07 8.49 8.01
C PRO A 783 -18.80 7.75 6.88
N MET A 784 -18.02 7.34 5.87
CA MET A 784 -18.52 6.58 4.71
C MET A 784 -18.88 5.15 5.08
N PHE A 785 -18.16 4.55 6.02
CA PHE A 785 -18.31 3.15 6.42
C PHE A 785 -18.72 3.06 7.89
N ASP A 786 -19.58 2.10 8.22
CA ASP A 786 -19.90 1.78 9.61
C ASP A 786 -18.97 0.67 10.13
N GLY A 787 -18.22 0.98 11.18
CA GLY A 787 -17.27 0.04 11.78
C GLY A 787 -17.91 -1.22 12.36
N GLN A 788 -19.21 -1.20 12.67
CA GLN A 788 -19.93 -2.38 13.20
C GLN A 788 -20.17 -3.47 12.16
N CYS A 789 -20.14 -3.12 10.86
CA CYS A 789 -20.40 -4.05 9.77
C CYS A 789 -19.12 -4.49 9.04
N ILE A 790 -17.94 -4.03 9.49
CA ILE A 790 -16.67 -4.41 8.88
C ILE A 790 -16.27 -5.81 9.38
N GLU A 791 -16.07 -6.73 8.43
CA GLU A 791 -15.64 -8.11 8.69
C GLU A 791 -14.17 -8.36 8.32
N LEU A 792 -13.62 -7.52 7.43
CA LEU A 792 -12.24 -7.61 6.97
C LEU A 792 -11.21 -7.43 8.10
N PHE A 793 -11.55 -6.64 9.11
CA PHE A 793 -10.72 -6.42 10.28
C PHE A 793 -11.56 -6.02 11.49
N GLN A 794 -11.09 -6.34 12.69
CA GLN A 794 -11.80 -6.00 13.91
C GLN A 794 -11.74 -4.50 14.21
N VAL A 795 -12.91 -3.89 14.42
CA VAL A 795 -13.05 -2.52 14.92
C VAL A 795 -13.41 -2.57 16.41
N SER A 796 -12.49 -2.15 17.27
CA SER A 796 -12.77 -2.02 18.71
C SER A 796 -13.30 -0.62 18.99
N VAL A 797 -14.60 -0.50 19.24
CA VAL A 797 -15.19 0.75 19.76
C VAL A 797 -14.88 0.81 21.26
N GLN A 798 -14.16 1.83 21.72
CA GLN A 798 -14.12 2.11 23.15
C GLN A 798 -15.49 2.65 23.53
N GLU A 799 -16.26 1.87 24.28
CA GLU A 799 -17.46 2.38 24.94
C GLU A 799 -16.99 3.48 25.91
N GLU A 800 -17.38 4.73 25.62
CA GLU A 800 -17.22 5.83 26.58
C GLU A 800 -18.19 5.55 27.74
N ASP A 801 -17.66 5.03 28.85
CA ASP A 801 -18.35 4.91 30.15
C ASP A 801 -18.66 6.29 30.77
#